data_AF-A0A6I4YA34-F1
#
_entry.id   AF-A0A6I4YA34-F1
#
_cell.length_a   1.000
_cell.length_b   1.000
_cell.length_c   1.000
_cell.angle_alpha   90.00
_cell.angle_beta   90.00
_cell.angle_gamma   90.00
#
_symmetry.space_group_name_H-M   'P 1'
#
loop_
_entity.id
_entity.type
_entity.pdbx_description
1 polymer ?
#
loop_
_entity_poly.entity_id
_entity_poly.type
_entity_poly.pdbx_seq_one_letter_code
_entity_poly.pdbx_strand_id
1 'polypeptide(L)'
;MPASLRASSDSPETVLAALASGEFALGYQRYESLSTPSPTDDLWAAQCLVQLGRRAEALAMFSRLRAAGLEDAAPLAAVAYRFEGNLEAAREALMDLDTWRLTGFGEAVAWRERGMLAYTAGRLQDALTCTRRAWRAALADDTARLFLPSFTAPLAMILAALGHDHAASQYITQALPGTSEAQRAPLLWILSACQVRAGQFSAAHDALNQIATCTLTPPSRSLLAYHWGVYHQTLGAWAEAAEAFTQAARLARETGLVEAEGYASLQLAALACRRGQTEIGSVYLARAQSRIIGARAQALCAAQEGALLAFSPEGTGQADALICAAANLRALGLQREAGETQVLIAEVHLRRGEEDLALQALLRAAESRATLGDNVTIAARILECRRVHDWVTHSPVRDVSSGLSELQQDLRRLTTSRPAPLVLTTLGRYGLHLGDTPIKLNVGLRRTLELLTYLLQRGEVTLENLQTDVFEGCTPHAARDYLHVIRHALSRSIPGLHLPFDRTRGVYQLKVYGRELHWDVQQLQVELRCLTPAGLHGALRAYAGPFLPQCTSGWVEDVRTQLDWLILQSGERVAQQMMNGGACRQAADVLRDLIHRYPEIATLHESLVQAVRADQGEASAALEAERCRAILNRALDLHIPLDQDQK
;
A
#
# COMPACT_ATOMS: atom_id res chain seq x y z
N MET A 1 -61.12 -32.85 14.23
CA MET A 1 -60.84 -33.42 12.89
C MET A 1 -62.12 -33.42 12.10
N PRO A 2 -62.11 -33.15 10.77
CA PRO A 2 -61.07 -32.57 9.90
C PRO A 2 -61.62 -31.33 9.13
N ALA A 3 -60.89 -30.52 8.35
CA ALA A 3 -59.74 -30.83 7.52
C ALA A 3 -58.70 -29.70 7.47
N SER A 4 -57.46 -30.17 7.47
CA SER A 4 -56.19 -29.51 7.17
C SER A 4 -56.22 -28.56 5.98
N LEU A 5 -55.92 -27.28 6.23
CA LEU A 5 -55.18 -26.45 5.31
C LEU A 5 -53.74 -26.97 5.32
N ARG A 6 -53.43 -27.83 4.35
CA ARG A 6 -52.04 -28.18 4.03
C ARG A 6 -51.31 -26.88 3.66
N ALA A 7 -50.22 -26.64 4.37
CA ALA A 7 -49.18 -25.73 3.95
C ALA A 7 -48.79 -26.07 2.51
N SER A 8 -49.03 -25.13 1.58
CA SER A 8 -48.36 -25.10 0.28
C SER A 8 -46.92 -24.64 0.52
N SER A 9 -46.03 -25.61 0.61
CA SER A 9 -44.59 -25.45 0.72
C SER A 9 -43.96 -25.11 -0.64
N ASP A 10 -44.40 -24.02 -1.28
CA ASP A 10 -43.80 -23.49 -2.52
C ASP A 10 -44.00 -21.97 -2.60
N SER A 11 -42.97 -21.20 -2.28
CA SER A 11 -42.81 -19.82 -2.77
C SER A 11 -41.34 -19.39 -2.65
N PRO A 12 -40.62 -19.28 -3.79
CA PRO A 12 -40.12 -17.96 -4.19
C PRO A 12 -40.03 -17.77 -5.73
N GLU A 13 -41.17 -17.57 -6.41
CA GLU A 13 -41.24 -17.28 -7.86
C GLU A 13 -41.68 -15.83 -8.15
N THR A 14 -41.01 -14.82 -7.59
CA THR A 14 -41.36 -13.40 -7.84
C THR A 14 -40.17 -12.58 -8.36
N VAL A 15 -40.44 -11.44 -8.99
CA VAL A 15 -39.41 -10.47 -9.43
C VAL A 15 -38.58 -10.00 -8.23
N LEU A 16 -39.24 -9.73 -7.09
CA LEU A 16 -38.61 -9.34 -5.84
C LEU A 16 -37.64 -10.39 -5.29
N ALA A 17 -38.02 -11.68 -5.34
CA ALA A 17 -37.17 -12.76 -4.87
C ALA A 17 -35.87 -12.87 -5.69
N ALA A 18 -35.97 -12.78 -7.02
CA ALA A 18 -34.80 -12.78 -7.90
C ALA A 18 -33.91 -11.55 -7.64
N LEU A 19 -34.51 -10.36 -7.46
CA LEU A 19 -33.79 -9.14 -7.10
C LEU A 19 -33.05 -9.28 -5.77
N ALA A 20 -33.68 -9.83 -4.73
CA ALA A 20 -33.07 -10.04 -3.42
C ALA A 20 -31.91 -11.07 -3.45
N SER A 21 -32.04 -12.11 -4.28
CA SER A 21 -30.98 -13.10 -4.49
C SER A 21 -29.81 -12.59 -5.36
N GLY A 22 -29.96 -11.41 -6.00
CA GLY A 22 -28.95 -10.85 -6.89
C GLY A 22 -29.03 -11.36 -8.33
N GLU A 23 -30.08 -12.09 -8.68
CA GLU A 23 -30.31 -12.64 -10.02
C GLU A 23 -31.05 -11.62 -10.90
N PHE A 24 -30.43 -10.45 -11.11
CA PHE A 24 -31.08 -9.29 -11.73
C PHE A 24 -31.61 -9.55 -13.14
N ALA A 25 -30.86 -10.31 -13.95
CA ALA A 25 -31.27 -10.68 -15.30
C ALA A 25 -32.49 -11.61 -15.29
N LEU A 26 -32.51 -12.59 -14.38
CA LEU A 26 -33.66 -13.48 -14.21
C LEU A 26 -34.88 -12.71 -13.69
N GLY A 27 -34.68 -11.80 -12.74
CA GLY A 27 -35.76 -10.95 -12.21
C GLY A 27 -36.42 -10.13 -13.32
N TYR A 28 -35.62 -9.52 -14.20
CA TYR A 28 -36.14 -8.77 -15.35
C TYR A 28 -36.81 -9.69 -16.39
N GLN A 29 -36.24 -10.86 -16.69
CA GLN A 29 -36.87 -11.84 -17.58
C GLN A 29 -38.23 -12.32 -17.05
N ARG A 30 -38.34 -12.55 -15.73
CA ARG A 30 -39.61 -12.90 -15.07
C ARG A 30 -40.62 -11.79 -15.22
N TYR A 31 -40.20 -10.54 -15.04
CA TYR A 31 -41.07 -9.38 -15.27
C TYR A 31 -41.60 -9.34 -16.71
N GLU A 32 -40.75 -9.54 -17.72
CA GLU A 32 -41.18 -9.56 -19.14
C GLU A 32 -42.16 -10.70 -19.45
N SER A 33 -42.15 -11.77 -18.66
CA SER A 33 -43.10 -12.89 -18.80
C SER A 33 -44.47 -12.62 -18.16
N LEU A 34 -44.62 -11.57 -17.36
CA LEU A 34 -45.90 -11.23 -16.72
C LEU A 34 -46.88 -10.68 -17.74
N SER A 35 -48.06 -11.29 -17.85
CA SER A 35 -49.10 -10.81 -18.77
C SER A 35 -49.74 -9.49 -18.31
N THR A 36 -49.77 -9.24 -17.00
CA THR A 36 -50.30 -8.02 -16.37
C THR A 36 -49.42 -7.62 -15.17
N PRO A 37 -48.30 -6.91 -15.37
CA PRO A 37 -47.43 -6.49 -14.28
C PRO A 37 -48.15 -5.52 -13.33
N SER A 38 -47.95 -5.67 -12.02
CA SER A 38 -48.40 -4.68 -11.05
C SER A 38 -47.41 -3.50 -10.97
N PRO A 39 -47.82 -2.32 -10.45
CA PRO A 39 -46.90 -1.21 -10.22
C PRO A 39 -45.72 -1.56 -9.30
N THR A 40 -45.89 -2.54 -8.41
CA THR A 40 -44.82 -3.05 -7.55
C THR A 40 -43.86 -3.95 -8.33
N ASP A 41 -44.35 -4.74 -9.28
CA ASP A 41 -43.49 -5.52 -10.19
C ASP A 41 -42.68 -4.59 -11.10
N ASP A 42 -43.28 -3.52 -11.61
CA ASP A 42 -42.60 -2.46 -12.37
C ASP A 42 -41.47 -1.83 -11.54
N LEU A 43 -41.71 -1.57 -10.25
CA LEU A 43 -40.72 -1.01 -9.33
C LEU A 43 -39.50 -1.92 -9.19
N TRP A 44 -39.73 -3.22 -8.99
CA TRP A 44 -38.65 -4.21 -8.85
C TRP A 44 -37.93 -4.48 -10.16
N ALA A 45 -38.65 -4.49 -11.29
CA ALA A 45 -38.05 -4.60 -12.60
C ALA A 45 -37.15 -3.39 -12.92
N ALA A 46 -37.60 -2.18 -12.60
CA ALA A 46 -36.79 -0.97 -12.72
C ALA A 46 -35.52 -1.07 -11.87
N GLN A 47 -35.60 -1.61 -10.65
CA GLN A 47 -34.42 -1.82 -9.82
C GLN A 47 -33.47 -2.90 -10.38
N CYS A 48 -33.98 -3.98 -10.99
CA CYS A 48 -33.16 -4.92 -11.74
C CYS A 48 -32.41 -4.23 -12.89
N LEU A 49 -33.09 -3.34 -13.64
CA LEU A 49 -32.47 -2.56 -14.72
C LEU A 49 -31.35 -1.65 -14.20
N VAL A 50 -31.50 -1.03 -13.02
CA VAL A 50 -30.42 -0.25 -12.37
C VAL A 50 -29.18 -1.12 -12.15
N GLN A 51 -29.35 -2.33 -11.62
CA GLN A 51 -28.24 -3.26 -11.34
C GLN A 51 -27.62 -3.83 -12.61
N LEU A 52 -28.39 -3.96 -13.69
CA LEU A 52 -27.92 -4.35 -15.01
C LEU A 52 -27.24 -3.21 -15.80
N GLY A 53 -27.17 -2.00 -15.23
CA GLY A 53 -26.58 -0.83 -15.89
C GLY A 53 -27.49 -0.16 -16.93
N ARG A 54 -28.72 -0.63 -17.11
CA ARG A 54 -29.75 -0.06 -18.01
C ARG A 54 -30.49 1.11 -17.32
N ARG A 55 -29.73 2.07 -16.79
CA ARG A 55 -30.24 3.09 -15.85
C ARG A 55 -31.15 4.12 -16.51
N ALA A 56 -30.94 4.45 -17.78
CA ALA A 56 -31.85 5.35 -18.51
C ALA A 56 -33.27 4.78 -18.61
N GLU A 57 -33.39 3.47 -18.87
CA GLU A 57 -34.67 2.76 -18.91
C GLU A 57 -35.31 2.70 -17.53
N ALA A 58 -34.51 2.40 -16.49
CA ALA A 58 -34.97 2.41 -15.11
C ALA A 58 -35.51 3.78 -14.68
N LEU A 59 -34.82 4.87 -15.00
CA LEU A 59 -35.25 6.24 -14.69
C LEU A 59 -36.56 6.63 -15.38
N ALA A 60 -36.77 6.17 -16.62
CA ALA A 60 -38.05 6.35 -17.32
C ALA A 60 -39.18 5.58 -16.62
N MET A 61 -38.91 4.37 -16.12
CA MET A 61 -39.88 3.61 -15.31
C MET A 61 -40.20 4.32 -13.99
N PHE A 62 -39.18 4.73 -13.22
CA PHE A 62 -39.39 5.44 -11.95
C PHE A 62 -40.18 6.73 -12.12
N SER A 63 -39.93 7.48 -13.18
CA SER A 63 -40.67 8.72 -13.48
C SER A 63 -42.16 8.44 -13.72
N ARG A 64 -42.49 7.38 -14.47
CA ARG A 64 -43.89 6.96 -14.70
C ARG A 64 -44.56 6.46 -13.41
N LEU A 65 -43.84 5.67 -12.61
CA LEU A 65 -44.36 5.15 -11.34
C LEU A 65 -44.64 6.25 -10.32
N ARG A 66 -43.75 7.25 -10.21
CA ARG A 66 -43.96 8.41 -9.36
C ARG A 66 -45.16 9.23 -9.83
N ALA A 67 -45.31 9.46 -11.13
CA ALA A 67 -46.47 10.15 -11.70
C ALA A 67 -47.79 9.37 -11.45
N ALA A 68 -47.73 8.04 -11.41
CA ALA A 68 -48.85 7.18 -11.02
C ALA A 68 -49.09 7.13 -9.50
N GLY A 69 -48.24 7.78 -8.70
CA GLY A 69 -48.43 7.93 -7.27
C GLY A 69 -47.68 6.94 -6.37
N LEU A 70 -46.74 6.16 -6.90
CA LEU A 70 -45.83 5.34 -6.10
C LEU A 70 -44.61 6.17 -5.70
N GLU A 71 -44.65 6.73 -4.48
CA GLU A 71 -43.61 7.66 -4.01
C GLU A 71 -42.24 6.98 -3.81
N ASP A 72 -42.23 5.67 -3.55
CA ASP A 72 -41.00 4.85 -3.42
C ASP A 72 -40.10 4.88 -4.67
N ALA A 73 -40.66 5.23 -5.83
CA ALA A 73 -39.89 5.37 -7.06
C ALA A 73 -38.88 6.53 -6.99
N ALA A 74 -39.13 7.57 -6.20
CA ALA A 74 -38.23 8.73 -6.11
C ALA A 74 -36.92 8.41 -5.37
N PRO A 75 -36.91 7.76 -4.17
CA PRO A 75 -35.68 7.29 -3.55
C PRO A 75 -34.89 6.30 -4.42
N LEU A 76 -35.56 5.42 -5.17
CA LEU A 76 -34.89 4.49 -6.08
C LEU A 76 -34.29 5.20 -7.32
N ALA A 77 -34.96 6.21 -7.85
CA ALA A 77 -34.40 7.07 -8.89
C ALA A 77 -33.14 7.79 -8.40
N ALA A 78 -33.10 8.23 -7.14
CA ALA A 78 -31.91 8.84 -6.55
C ALA A 78 -30.69 7.90 -6.56
N VAL A 79 -30.90 6.58 -6.37
CA VAL A 79 -29.84 5.57 -6.50
C VAL A 79 -29.27 5.56 -7.93
N ALA A 80 -30.16 5.55 -8.93
CA ALA A 80 -29.77 5.52 -10.33
C ALA A 80 -29.01 6.80 -10.73
N TYR A 81 -29.51 7.97 -10.33
CA TYR A 81 -28.82 9.25 -10.56
C TYR A 81 -27.43 9.29 -9.91
N ARG A 82 -27.28 8.78 -8.69
CA ARG A 82 -25.97 8.71 -8.03
C ARG A 82 -25.01 7.77 -8.75
N PHE A 83 -25.47 6.63 -9.27
CA PHE A 83 -24.62 5.74 -10.08
C PHE A 83 -24.20 6.34 -11.43
N GLU A 84 -24.99 7.27 -11.97
CA GLU A 84 -24.62 8.10 -13.13
C GLU A 84 -23.72 9.30 -12.76
N GLY A 85 -23.46 9.52 -11.46
CA GLY A 85 -22.70 10.68 -10.99
C GLY A 85 -23.48 11.99 -10.99
N ASN A 86 -24.78 11.98 -11.29
CA ASN A 86 -25.64 13.16 -11.25
C ASN A 86 -26.15 13.41 -9.82
N LEU A 87 -25.27 13.96 -8.98
CA LEU A 87 -25.55 14.21 -7.56
C LEU A 87 -26.65 15.25 -7.33
N GLU A 88 -26.88 16.16 -8.28
CA GLU A 88 -27.93 17.18 -8.19
C GLU A 88 -29.31 16.54 -8.38
N ALA A 89 -29.50 15.80 -9.48
CA ALA A 89 -30.76 15.10 -9.72
C ALA A 89 -31.06 14.07 -8.62
N ALA A 90 -30.04 13.42 -8.07
CA ALA A 90 -30.19 12.55 -6.91
C ALA A 90 -30.70 13.30 -5.66
N ARG A 91 -30.28 14.56 -5.46
CA ARG A 91 -30.73 15.41 -4.35
C ARG A 91 -32.15 15.90 -4.59
N GLU A 92 -32.45 16.41 -5.78
CA GLU A 92 -33.79 16.87 -6.16
C GLU A 92 -34.83 15.77 -5.98
N ALA A 93 -34.50 14.52 -6.38
CA ALA A 93 -35.36 13.37 -6.16
C ALA A 93 -35.69 13.08 -4.68
N LEU A 94 -34.90 13.61 -3.73
CA LEU A 94 -35.06 13.39 -2.29
C LEU A 94 -35.59 14.61 -1.52
N MET A 95 -35.74 15.77 -2.17
CA MET A 95 -36.17 17.02 -1.51
C MET A 95 -37.68 17.05 -1.27
N ASP A 96 -38.47 16.72 -2.28
CA ASP A 96 -39.94 16.86 -2.25
C ASP A 96 -40.63 15.50 -2.12
N LEU A 97 -40.22 14.71 -1.13
CA LEU A 97 -40.84 13.41 -0.85
C LEU A 97 -42.11 13.59 -0.02
N ASP A 98 -43.23 13.03 -0.49
CA ASP A 98 -44.43 12.91 0.34
C ASP A 98 -44.27 11.76 1.34
N THR A 99 -43.87 12.11 2.57
CA THR A 99 -43.57 11.14 3.62
C THR A 99 -44.76 10.27 4.01
N TRP A 100 -45.99 10.70 3.76
CA TRP A 100 -47.19 9.90 4.08
C TRP A 100 -47.43 8.78 3.08
N ARG A 101 -46.82 8.87 1.89
CA ARG A 101 -46.98 7.91 0.79
C ARG A 101 -45.78 6.98 0.62
N LEU A 102 -44.69 7.23 1.35
CA LEU A 102 -43.53 6.35 1.38
C LEU A 102 -43.84 5.10 2.21
N THR A 103 -43.44 3.94 1.69
CA THR A 103 -43.39 2.72 2.49
C THR A 103 -42.19 2.73 3.43
N GLY A 104 -42.12 1.77 4.36
CA GLY A 104 -40.93 1.58 5.20
C GLY A 104 -39.67 1.30 4.38
N PHE A 105 -39.81 0.56 3.28
CA PHE A 105 -38.75 0.37 2.28
C PHE A 105 -38.32 1.68 1.63
N GLY A 106 -39.28 2.48 1.14
CA GLY A 106 -39.02 3.79 0.53
C GLY A 106 -38.31 4.75 1.49
N GLU A 107 -38.76 4.82 2.76
CA GLU A 107 -38.09 5.62 3.80
C GLU A 107 -36.65 5.13 4.03
N ALA A 108 -36.42 3.83 4.15
CA ALA A 108 -35.09 3.28 4.36
C ALA A 108 -34.14 3.65 3.21
N VAL A 109 -34.59 3.53 1.96
CA VAL A 109 -33.80 3.92 0.77
C VAL A 109 -33.54 5.43 0.75
N ALA A 110 -34.54 6.26 1.07
CA ALA A 110 -34.39 7.71 1.11
C ALA A 110 -33.31 8.14 2.10
N TRP A 111 -33.32 7.59 3.32
CA TRP A 111 -32.28 7.87 4.32
C TRP A 111 -30.91 7.37 3.91
N ARG A 112 -30.84 6.20 3.25
CA ARG A 112 -29.58 5.66 2.74
C ARG A 112 -28.96 6.62 1.72
N GLU A 113 -29.74 7.06 0.74
CA GLU A 113 -29.24 7.94 -0.33
C GLU A 113 -28.91 9.35 0.18
N ARG A 114 -29.68 9.91 1.12
CA ARG A 114 -29.28 11.14 1.83
C ARG A 114 -27.92 10.98 2.52
N GLY A 115 -27.70 9.83 3.16
CA GLY A 115 -26.42 9.48 3.78
C GLY A 115 -25.27 9.40 2.78
N MET A 116 -25.50 8.76 1.63
CA MET A 116 -24.51 8.67 0.56
C MET A 116 -24.17 10.03 -0.06
N LEU A 117 -25.15 10.92 -0.27
CA LEU A 117 -24.91 12.28 -0.74
C LEU A 117 -24.12 13.11 0.29
N ALA A 118 -24.42 12.95 1.59
CA ALA A 118 -23.66 13.59 2.65
C ALA A 118 -22.20 13.07 2.72
N TYR A 119 -22.01 11.77 2.51
CA TYR A 119 -20.68 11.15 2.45
C TYR A 119 -19.83 11.74 1.31
N THR A 120 -20.37 11.83 0.10
CA THR A 120 -19.67 12.43 -1.06
C THR A 120 -19.36 13.91 -0.82
N ALA A 121 -20.24 14.63 -0.12
CA ALA A 121 -20.02 16.03 0.26
C ALA A 121 -19.03 16.22 1.43
N GLY A 122 -18.49 15.15 2.01
CA GLY A 122 -17.56 15.21 3.15
C GLY A 122 -18.23 15.47 4.51
N ARG A 123 -19.57 15.45 4.59
CA ARG A 123 -20.32 15.61 5.86
C ARG A 123 -20.50 14.25 6.54
N LEU A 124 -19.41 13.70 7.07
CA LEU A 124 -19.38 12.31 7.57
C LEU A 124 -20.31 12.05 8.75
N GLN A 125 -20.52 13.03 9.64
CA GLN A 125 -21.45 12.88 10.78
C GLN A 125 -22.91 12.86 10.34
N ASP A 126 -23.29 13.69 9.37
CA ASP A 126 -24.62 13.67 8.76
C ASP A 126 -24.84 12.35 8.02
N ALA A 127 -23.81 11.89 7.30
CA ALA A 127 -23.83 10.61 6.60
C ALA A 127 -24.06 9.45 7.58
N LEU A 128 -23.38 9.45 8.72
CA LEU A 128 -23.54 8.44 9.77
C LEU A 128 -24.95 8.47 10.36
N THR A 129 -25.47 9.66 10.65
CA THR A 129 -26.83 9.84 11.18
C THR A 129 -27.87 9.30 10.22
N CYS A 130 -27.79 9.68 8.94
CA CYS A 130 -28.71 9.23 7.90
C CYS A 130 -28.64 7.71 7.69
N THR A 131 -27.44 7.14 7.54
CA THR A 131 -27.30 5.69 7.28
C THR A 131 -27.67 4.83 8.47
N ARG A 132 -27.45 5.31 9.71
CA ARG A 132 -27.96 4.64 10.92
C ARG A 132 -29.49 4.64 10.96
N ARG A 133 -30.13 5.74 10.54
CA ARG A 133 -31.60 5.81 10.42
C ARG A 133 -32.12 4.88 9.32
N ALA A 134 -31.45 4.86 8.17
CA ALA A 134 -31.76 3.94 7.07
C ALA A 134 -31.73 2.47 7.51
N TRP A 135 -30.67 2.08 8.24
CA TRP A 135 -30.51 0.72 8.75
C TRP A 135 -31.60 0.34 9.77
N ARG A 136 -31.96 1.26 10.68
CA ARG A 136 -33.07 1.03 11.63
C ARG A 136 -34.42 0.90 10.93
N ALA A 137 -34.70 1.74 9.95
CA ALA A 137 -35.91 1.65 9.13
C ALA A 137 -35.96 0.32 8.37
N ALA A 138 -34.83 -0.12 7.80
CA ALA A 138 -34.73 -1.39 7.09
C ALA A 138 -34.97 -2.61 7.98
N LEU A 139 -34.61 -2.56 9.26
CA LEU A 139 -34.93 -3.63 10.21
C LEU A 139 -36.43 -3.71 10.54
N ALA A 140 -37.11 -2.57 10.56
CA ALA A 140 -38.52 -2.49 10.91
C ALA A 140 -39.48 -2.91 9.78
N ASP A 141 -38.99 -3.00 8.54
CA ASP A 141 -39.78 -3.32 7.35
C ASP A 141 -39.37 -4.67 6.73
N ASP A 142 -40.34 -5.54 6.44
CA ASP A 142 -40.08 -6.90 5.96
C ASP A 142 -39.45 -6.92 4.55
N THR A 143 -39.84 -6.00 3.67
CA THR A 143 -39.29 -5.93 2.30
C THR A 143 -37.87 -5.38 2.33
N ALA A 144 -37.62 -4.33 3.13
CA ALA A 144 -36.29 -3.78 3.31
C ALA A 144 -35.32 -4.77 3.98
N ARG A 145 -35.81 -5.65 4.86
CA ARG A 145 -34.99 -6.70 5.49
C ARG A 145 -34.38 -7.67 4.47
N LEU A 146 -35.03 -7.91 3.32
CA LEU A 146 -34.46 -8.70 2.21
C LEU A 146 -33.19 -8.06 1.62
N PHE A 147 -33.01 -6.76 1.81
CA PHE A 147 -31.88 -5.97 1.32
C PHE A 147 -31.03 -5.40 2.45
N LEU A 148 -31.13 -5.93 3.67
CA LEU A 148 -30.39 -5.46 4.84
C LEU A 148 -28.87 -5.27 4.56
N PRO A 149 -28.18 -6.17 3.83
CA PRO A 149 -26.78 -5.97 3.43
C PRO A 149 -26.51 -4.66 2.68
N SER A 150 -27.45 -4.21 1.83
CA SER A 150 -27.33 -2.96 1.06
C SER A 150 -27.47 -1.70 1.93
N PHE A 151 -28.04 -1.81 3.13
CA PHE A 151 -28.12 -0.74 4.13
C PHE A 151 -26.95 -0.83 5.12
N THR A 152 -26.54 -2.05 5.48
CA THR A 152 -25.38 -2.30 6.34
C THR A 152 -24.07 -1.84 5.71
N ALA A 153 -23.86 -2.09 4.41
CA ALA A 153 -22.60 -1.72 3.75
C ALA A 153 -22.31 -0.20 3.79
N PRO A 154 -23.23 0.72 3.41
CA PRO A 154 -23.02 2.15 3.58
C PRO A 154 -22.76 2.59 5.02
N LEU A 155 -23.52 2.05 5.99
CA LEU A 155 -23.32 2.35 7.41
C LEU A 155 -21.92 1.94 7.88
N ALA A 156 -21.52 0.70 7.57
CA ALA A 156 -20.21 0.17 7.94
C ALA A 156 -19.07 0.93 7.25
N MET A 157 -19.23 1.31 5.97
CA MET A 157 -18.27 2.13 5.24
C MET A 157 -18.07 3.50 5.89
N ILE A 158 -19.15 4.18 6.32
CA ILE A 158 -19.06 5.49 6.97
C ILE A 158 -18.45 5.37 8.38
N LEU A 159 -18.85 4.35 9.14
CA LEU A 159 -18.22 4.03 10.44
C LEU A 159 -16.71 3.81 10.27
N ALA A 160 -16.32 2.99 9.30
CA ALA A 160 -14.92 2.75 8.95
C ALA A 160 -14.19 4.04 8.55
N ALA A 161 -14.80 4.90 7.72
CA ALA A 161 -14.22 6.18 7.31
C ALA A 161 -13.98 7.12 8.51
N LEU A 162 -14.86 7.10 9.51
CA LEU A 162 -14.71 7.83 10.78
C LEU A 162 -13.74 7.15 11.77
N GLY A 163 -13.18 5.99 11.42
CA GLY A 163 -12.24 5.24 12.27
C GLY A 163 -12.90 4.29 13.26
N HIS A 164 -14.23 4.12 13.22
CA HIS A 164 -14.97 3.16 14.04
C HIS A 164 -14.95 1.73 13.44
N ASP A 165 -13.75 1.22 13.16
CA ASP A 165 -13.53 -0.06 12.45
C ASP A 165 -14.14 -1.26 13.19
N HIS A 166 -14.07 -1.28 14.52
CA HIS A 166 -14.67 -2.33 15.34
C HIS A 166 -16.20 -2.37 15.19
N ALA A 167 -16.86 -1.23 15.32
CA ALA A 167 -18.31 -1.12 15.16
C ALA A 167 -18.75 -1.49 13.74
N ALA A 168 -18.03 -1.00 12.72
CA ALA A 168 -18.27 -1.38 11.32
C ALA A 168 -18.20 -2.90 11.13
N SER A 169 -17.18 -3.54 11.70
CA SER A 169 -17.00 -5.00 11.62
C SER A 169 -18.14 -5.75 12.30
N GLN A 170 -18.60 -5.31 13.47
CA GLN A 170 -19.74 -5.93 14.17
C GLN A 170 -21.03 -5.91 13.35
N TYR A 171 -21.37 -4.76 12.76
CA TYR A 171 -22.54 -4.65 11.88
C TYR A 171 -22.44 -5.59 10.68
N ILE A 172 -21.26 -5.69 10.07
CA ILE A 172 -21.03 -6.60 8.95
C ILE A 172 -21.15 -8.08 9.38
N THR A 173 -20.50 -8.47 10.48
CA THR A 173 -20.55 -9.84 10.98
C THR A 173 -21.97 -10.28 11.32
N GLN A 174 -22.81 -9.37 11.81
CA GLN A 174 -24.23 -9.64 12.06
C GLN A 174 -25.07 -9.76 10.78
N ALA A 175 -24.71 -9.04 9.72
CA ALA A 175 -25.45 -9.06 8.45
C ALA A 175 -25.03 -10.22 7.52
N LEU A 176 -23.78 -10.70 7.60
CA LEU A 176 -23.25 -11.75 6.73
C LEU A 176 -24.06 -13.07 6.73
N PRO A 177 -24.56 -13.58 7.88
CA PRO A 177 -25.46 -14.74 7.88
C PRO A 177 -26.75 -14.44 7.12
N GLY A 178 -27.10 -15.27 6.13
CA GLY A 178 -28.31 -15.09 5.31
C GLY A 178 -28.19 -14.10 4.16
N THR A 179 -27.00 -13.54 3.90
CA THR A 179 -26.74 -12.69 2.72
C THR A 179 -26.56 -13.53 1.45
N SER A 180 -27.22 -13.15 0.35
CA SER A 180 -27.04 -13.77 -0.98
C SER A 180 -25.63 -13.53 -1.53
N GLU A 181 -25.11 -14.42 -2.38
CA GLU A 181 -23.72 -14.35 -2.88
C GLU A 181 -23.37 -12.97 -3.46
N ALA A 182 -24.26 -12.41 -4.28
CA ALA A 182 -24.08 -11.09 -4.89
C ALA A 182 -23.97 -9.93 -3.88
N GLN A 183 -24.64 -10.05 -2.73
CA GLN A 183 -24.66 -9.05 -1.66
C GLN A 183 -23.50 -9.21 -0.66
N ARG A 184 -22.77 -10.33 -0.68
CA ARG A 184 -21.66 -10.61 0.25
C ARG A 184 -20.43 -9.77 -0.04
N ALA A 185 -20.07 -9.62 -1.33
CA ALA A 185 -18.83 -8.96 -1.71
C ALA A 185 -18.71 -7.54 -1.10
N PRO A 186 -19.75 -6.68 -1.12
CA PRO A 186 -19.71 -5.38 -0.46
C PRO A 186 -19.39 -5.38 1.03
N LEU A 187 -19.93 -6.35 1.74
CA LEU A 187 -19.67 -6.49 3.17
C LEU A 187 -18.25 -6.98 3.42
N LEU A 188 -17.80 -7.98 2.64
CA LEU A 188 -16.50 -8.62 2.83
C LEU A 188 -15.32 -7.67 2.54
N TRP A 189 -15.42 -6.77 1.56
CA TRP A 189 -14.32 -5.83 1.31
C TRP A 189 -14.21 -4.73 2.37
N ILE A 190 -15.32 -4.30 2.96
CA ILE A 190 -15.30 -3.36 4.09
C ILE A 190 -14.72 -4.07 5.31
N LEU A 191 -15.15 -5.31 5.55
CA LEU A 191 -14.65 -6.14 6.65
C LEU A 191 -13.14 -6.37 6.53
N SER A 192 -12.64 -6.74 5.35
CA SER A 192 -11.21 -6.95 5.15
C SER A 192 -10.42 -5.67 5.41
N ALA A 193 -10.90 -4.51 4.95
CA ALA A 193 -10.27 -3.22 5.24
C ALA A 193 -10.23 -2.93 6.75
N CYS A 194 -11.33 -3.15 7.47
CA CYS A 194 -11.35 -2.98 8.93
C CYS A 194 -10.39 -3.95 9.63
N GLN A 195 -10.33 -5.21 9.20
CA GLN A 195 -9.43 -6.23 9.76
C GLN A 195 -7.95 -5.89 9.50
N VAL A 196 -7.61 -5.42 8.29
CA VAL A 196 -6.26 -4.90 7.98
C VAL A 196 -5.90 -3.77 8.93
N ARG A 197 -6.80 -2.79 9.12
CA ARG A 197 -6.57 -1.66 10.02
C ARG A 197 -6.48 -2.06 11.50
N ALA A 198 -7.07 -3.18 11.90
CA ALA A 198 -6.95 -3.76 13.23
C ALA A 198 -5.71 -4.67 13.41
N GLY A 199 -4.91 -4.89 12.35
CA GLY A 199 -3.77 -5.81 12.34
C GLY A 199 -4.14 -7.30 12.30
N GLN A 200 -5.40 -7.63 11.97
CA GLN A 200 -5.92 -8.99 11.87
C GLN A 200 -5.69 -9.55 10.45
N PHE A 201 -4.42 -9.65 10.02
CA PHE A 201 -4.07 -9.97 8.63
C PHE A 201 -4.59 -11.32 8.15
N SER A 202 -4.58 -12.36 8.99
CA SER A 202 -5.15 -13.67 8.61
C SER A 202 -6.63 -13.57 8.27
N ALA A 203 -7.42 -12.92 9.14
CA ALA A 203 -8.86 -12.76 8.91
C ALA A 203 -9.15 -11.88 7.69
N ALA A 204 -8.36 -10.83 7.47
CA ALA A 204 -8.47 -9.99 6.28
C ALA A 204 -8.18 -10.77 5.00
N HIS A 205 -7.15 -11.61 5.01
CA HIS A 205 -6.79 -12.48 3.88
C HIS A 205 -7.92 -13.46 3.57
N ASP A 206 -8.50 -14.10 4.59
CA ASP A 206 -9.64 -15.01 4.43
C ASP A 206 -10.86 -14.31 3.85
N ALA A 207 -11.16 -13.08 4.31
CA ALA A 207 -12.24 -12.27 3.77
C ALA A 207 -12.02 -11.93 2.28
N LEU A 208 -10.78 -11.56 1.90
CA LEU A 208 -10.43 -11.29 0.50
C LEU A 208 -10.54 -12.54 -0.39
N ASN A 209 -10.13 -13.71 0.11
CA ASN A 209 -10.27 -14.97 -0.60
C ASN A 209 -11.74 -15.39 -0.79
N GLN A 210 -12.60 -15.14 0.19
CA GLN A 210 -14.05 -15.36 0.04
C GLN A 210 -14.67 -14.45 -1.04
N ILE A 211 -14.16 -13.23 -1.24
CA ILE A 211 -14.63 -12.38 -2.35
C ILE A 211 -14.22 -12.98 -3.69
N ALA A 212 -13.03 -13.56 -3.79
CA ALA A 212 -12.55 -14.18 -5.03
C ALA A 212 -13.37 -15.41 -5.44
N THR A 213 -14.07 -16.07 -4.51
CA THR A 213 -15.00 -17.17 -4.82
C THR A 213 -16.39 -16.68 -5.23
N CYS A 214 -16.72 -15.39 -5.04
CA CYS A 214 -18.00 -14.83 -5.44
C CYS A 214 -18.04 -14.55 -6.95
N THR A 215 -19.23 -14.57 -7.53
CA THR A 215 -19.47 -14.13 -8.91
C THR A 215 -19.35 -12.60 -9.01
N LEU A 216 -18.15 -12.11 -9.33
CA LEU A 216 -17.87 -10.67 -9.39
C LEU A 216 -18.23 -10.07 -10.74
N THR A 217 -19.00 -8.97 -10.70
CA THR A 217 -19.14 -8.07 -11.84
C THR A 217 -17.79 -7.47 -12.25
N PRO A 218 -17.56 -7.08 -13.52
CA PRO A 218 -16.30 -6.46 -13.93
C PRO A 218 -15.91 -5.23 -13.07
N PRO A 219 -16.84 -4.31 -12.72
CA PRO A 219 -16.62 -3.26 -11.72
C PRO A 219 -16.05 -3.76 -10.39
N SER A 220 -16.64 -4.82 -9.81
CA SER A 220 -16.23 -5.38 -8.51
C SER A 220 -14.81 -5.96 -8.52
N ARG A 221 -14.30 -6.40 -9.67
CA ARG A 221 -12.91 -6.90 -9.80
C ARG A 221 -11.88 -5.80 -9.55
N SER A 222 -12.17 -4.56 -9.96
CA SER A 222 -11.29 -3.42 -9.68
C SER A 222 -11.19 -3.12 -8.18
N LEU A 223 -12.32 -3.21 -7.46
CA LEU A 223 -12.37 -3.02 -6.02
C LEU A 223 -11.63 -4.13 -5.27
N LEU A 224 -11.79 -5.39 -5.69
CA LEU A 224 -11.02 -6.49 -5.10
C LEU A 224 -9.51 -6.25 -5.22
N ALA A 225 -9.03 -5.86 -6.41
CA ALA A 225 -7.63 -5.51 -6.61
C ALA A 225 -7.18 -4.33 -5.72
N TYR A 226 -8.02 -3.31 -5.56
CA TYR A 226 -7.74 -2.19 -4.66
C TYR A 226 -7.56 -2.65 -3.21
N HIS A 227 -8.45 -3.51 -2.71
CA HIS A 227 -8.38 -4.01 -1.34
C HIS A 227 -7.19 -4.96 -1.10
N TRP A 228 -6.77 -5.74 -2.10
CA TRP A 228 -5.47 -6.43 -2.06
C TRP A 228 -4.31 -5.45 -1.97
N GLY A 229 -4.36 -4.33 -2.69
CA GLY A 229 -3.36 -3.26 -2.59
C GLY A 229 -3.23 -2.71 -1.17
N VAL A 230 -4.36 -2.39 -0.53
CA VAL A 230 -4.40 -1.91 0.87
C VAL A 230 -3.85 -2.96 1.84
N TYR A 231 -4.20 -4.23 1.65
CA TYR A 231 -3.68 -5.35 2.43
C TYR A 231 -2.15 -5.45 2.34
N HIS A 232 -1.62 -5.48 1.12
CA HIS A 232 -0.18 -5.59 0.88
C HIS A 232 0.59 -4.35 1.37
N GLN A 233 0.03 -3.14 1.17
CA GLN A 233 0.63 -1.90 1.65
C GLN A 233 0.78 -1.93 3.17
N THR A 234 -0.28 -2.30 3.90
CA THR A 234 -0.25 -2.33 5.36
C THR A 234 0.66 -3.43 5.91
N LEU A 235 0.87 -4.51 5.15
CA LEU A 235 1.86 -5.54 5.45
C LEU A 235 3.31 -5.12 5.18
N GLY A 236 3.55 -4.06 4.42
CA GLY A 236 4.88 -3.69 3.92
C GLY A 236 5.31 -4.44 2.65
N ALA A 237 4.40 -5.19 2.02
CA ALA A 237 4.59 -5.87 0.75
C ALA A 237 4.45 -4.89 -0.44
N TRP A 238 5.40 -3.97 -0.56
CA TRP A 238 5.26 -2.79 -1.42
C TRP A 238 5.19 -3.07 -2.92
N ALA A 239 5.82 -4.16 -3.39
CA ALA A 239 5.80 -4.53 -4.80
C ALA A 239 4.41 -5.04 -5.17
N GLU A 240 3.87 -5.94 -4.35
CA GLU A 240 2.53 -6.50 -4.50
C GLU A 240 1.45 -5.42 -4.34
N ALA A 241 1.65 -4.46 -3.43
CA ALA A 241 0.77 -3.31 -3.29
C ALA A 241 0.72 -2.48 -4.58
N ALA A 242 1.87 -2.18 -5.18
CA ALA A 242 1.94 -1.43 -6.44
C ALA A 242 1.31 -2.20 -7.62
N GLU A 243 1.54 -3.52 -7.71
CA GLU A 243 0.93 -4.39 -8.72
C GLU A 243 -0.60 -4.39 -8.59
N ALA A 244 -1.11 -4.58 -7.37
CA ALA A 244 -2.53 -4.62 -7.08
C ALA A 244 -3.23 -3.27 -7.35
N PHE A 245 -2.64 -2.14 -6.94
CA PHE A 245 -3.20 -0.81 -7.26
C PHE A 245 -3.13 -0.48 -8.75
N THR A 246 -2.08 -0.91 -9.46
CA THR A 246 -1.99 -0.76 -10.92
C THR A 246 -3.10 -1.57 -11.62
N GLN A 247 -3.32 -2.81 -11.17
CA GLN A 247 -4.42 -3.64 -11.67
C GLN A 247 -5.78 -3.01 -11.38
N ALA A 248 -5.99 -2.49 -10.17
CA ALA A 248 -7.21 -1.80 -9.78
C ALA A 248 -7.49 -0.60 -10.70
N ALA A 249 -6.49 0.27 -10.92
CA ALA A 249 -6.61 1.43 -11.80
C ALA A 249 -6.91 1.05 -13.26
N ARG A 250 -6.27 -0.02 -13.77
CA ARG A 250 -6.51 -0.53 -15.13
C ARG A 250 -7.94 -1.05 -15.29
N LEU A 251 -8.37 -1.93 -14.39
CA LEU A 251 -9.72 -2.52 -14.43
C LEU A 251 -10.80 -1.46 -14.26
N ALA A 252 -10.59 -0.49 -13.37
CA ALA A 252 -11.51 0.62 -13.18
C ALA A 252 -11.65 1.46 -14.46
N ARG A 253 -10.56 1.70 -15.19
CA ARG A 253 -10.59 2.40 -16.49
C ARG A 253 -11.33 1.62 -17.55
N GLU A 254 -11.07 0.32 -17.68
CA GLU A 254 -11.74 -0.56 -18.64
C GLU A 254 -13.26 -0.63 -18.42
N THR A 255 -13.70 -0.43 -17.17
CA THR A 255 -15.11 -0.50 -16.77
C THR A 255 -15.76 0.87 -16.55
N GLY A 256 -15.03 1.97 -16.79
CA GLY A 256 -15.55 3.34 -16.62
C GLY A 256 -15.77 3.76 -15.16
N LEU A 257 -15.23 3.04 -14.18
CA LEU A 257 -15.31 3.40 -12.75
C LEU A 257 -14.32 4.51 -12.39
N VAL A 258 -14.70 5.75 -12.69
CA VAL A 258 -13.85 6.93 -12.54
C VAL A 258 -13.29 7.09 -11.12
N GLU A 259 -14.13 6.99 -10.09
CA GLU A 259 -13.71 7.21 -8.70
C GLU A 259 -12.73 6.12 -8.20
N ALA A 260 -12.95 4.86 -8.58
CA ALA A 260 -12.07 3.75 -8.22
C ALA A 260 -10.69 3.89 -8.86
N GLU A 261 -10.62 4.32 -10.14
CA GLU A 261 -9.35 4.66 -10.79
C GLU A 261 -8.63 5.79 -10.04
N GLY A 262 -9.37 6.80 -9.59
CA GLY A 262 -8.85 7.92 -8.82
C GLY A 262 -8.19 7.47 -7.51
N TYR A 263 -8.89 6.70 -6.66
CA TYR A 263 -8.32 6.24 -5.39
C TYR A 263 -7.14 5.29 -5.58
N ALA A 264 -7.16 4.41 -6.60
CA ALA A 264 -6.02 3.56 -6.91
C ALA A 264 -4.81 4.40 -7.36
N SER A 265 -5.03 5.43 -8.17
CA SER A 265 -3.98 6.37 -8.59
C SER A 265 -3.41 7.16 -7.40
N LEU A 266 -4.25 7.56 -6.45
CA LEU A 266 -3.80 8.24 -5.23
C LEU A 266 -2.85 7.34 -4.41
N GLN A 267 -3.16 6.05 -4.27
CA GLN A 267 -2.28 5.11 -3.56
C GLN A 267 -0.96 4.85 -4.32
N LEU A 268 -1.00 4.82 -5.66
CA LEU A 268 0.22 4.75 -6.48
C LEU A 268 1.10 6.00 -6.30
N ALA A 269 0.51 7.19 -6.17
CA ALA A 269 1.24 8.41 -5.85
C ALA A 269 1.94 8.31 -4.49
N ALA A 270 1.26 7.79 -3.47
CA ALA A 270 1.85 7.55 -2.15
C ALA A 270 3.04 6.58 -2.19
N LEU A 271 2.89 5.46 -2.93
CA LEU A 271 3.97 4.47 -3.10
C LEU A 271 5.17 5.03 -3.89
N ALA A 272 4.93 5.87 -4.91
CA ALA A 272 5.98 6.53 -5.67
C ALA A 272 6.73 7.57 -4.81
N CYS A 273 5.99 8.37 -4.04
CA CYS A 273 6.56 9.33 -3.07
C CYS A 273 7.52 8.65 -2.09
N ARG A 274 7.11 7.50 -1.52
CA ARG A 274 7.95 6.71 -0.61
C ARG A 274 9.24 6.22 -1.25
N ARG A 275 9.22 5.92 -2.56
CA ARG A 275 10.40 5.49 -3.33
C ARG A 275 11.28 6.65 -3.79
N GLY A 276 10.95 7.90 -3.42
CA GLY A 276 11.63 9.09 -3.93
C GLY A 276 11.34 9.38 -5.41
N GLN A 277 10.33 8.73 -5.99
CA GLN A 277 9.94 8.88 -7.40
C GLN A 277 8.90 9.99 -7.54
N THR A 278 9.25 11.23 -7.17
CA THR A 278 8.29 12.34 -7.05
C THR A 278 7.68 12.77 -8.38
N GLU A 279 8.41 12.68 -9.49
CA GLU A 279 7.88 12.95 -10.83
C GLU A 279 6.76 11.96 -11.20
N ILE A 280 7.02 10.66 -11.03
CA ILE A 280 6.03 9.59 -11.26
C ILE A 280 4.83 9.79 -10.30
N GLY A 281 5.10 10.10 -9.04
CA GLY A 281 4.08 10.39 -8.04
C GLY A 281 3.17 11.55 -8.44
N SER A 282 3.74 12.61 -9.02
CA SER A 282 3.00 13.79 -9.49
C SER A 282 2.06 13.46 -10.64
N VAL A 283 2.46 12.59 -11.57
CA VAL A 283 1.59 12.10 -12.65
C VAL A 283 0.40 11.32 -12.09
N TYR A 284 0.64 10.44 -11.12
CA TYR A 284 -0.44 9.69 -10.47
C TYR A 284 -1.38 10.59 -9.66
N LEU A 285 -0.84 11.59 -8.97
CA LEU A 285 -1.63 12.56 -8.21
C LEU A 285 -2.51 13.42 -9.12
N ALA A 286 -1.96 13.97 -10.22
CA ALA A 286 -2.73 14.72 -11.20
C ALA A 286 -3.87 13.89 -11.78
N ARG A 287 -3.60 12.60 -12.03
CA ARG A 287 -4.64 11.65 -12.44
C ARG A 287 -5.70 11.48 -11.36
N ALA A 288 -5.33 11.27 -10.10
CA ALA A 288 -6.29 11.17 -8.99
C ALA A 288 -7.16 12.42 -8.85
N GLN A 289 -6.56 13.61 -8.87
CA GLN A 289 -7.26 14.89 -8.77
C GLN A 289 -8.28 15.11 -9.90
N SER A 290 -8.00 14.63 -11.12
CA SER A 290 -8.94 14.74 -12.24
C SER A 290 -10.16 13.81 -12.13
N ARG A 291 -10.12 12.79 -11.24
CA ARG A 291 -11.12 11.72 -11.18
C ARG A 291 -11.92 11.66 -9.89
N ILE A 292 -11.36 12.09 -8.77
CA ILE A 292 -12.07 12.06 -7.48
C ILE A 292 -12.65 13.44 -7.18
N ILE A 293 -13.91 13.50 -6.77
CA ILE A 293 -14.66 14.75 -6.51
C ILE A 293 -15.10 14.80 -5.05
N GLY A 294 -15.16 16.01 -4.47
CA GLY A 294 -15.69 16.26 -3.13
C GLY A 294 -14.63 16.63 -2.09
N ALA A 295 -15.08 17.24 -0.99
CA ALA A 295 -14.19 17.80 0.04
C ALA A 295 -13.26 16.76 0.67
N ARG A 296 -13.79 15.55 0.95
CA ARG A 296 -12.98 14.43 1.47
C ARG A 296 -11.85 14.06 0.51
N ALA A 297 -12.16 13.88 -0.77
CA ALA A 297 -11.19 13.51 -1.78
C ALA A 297 -10.11 14.58 -1.96
N GLN A 298 -10.52 15.84 -2.01
CA GLN A 298 -9.61 16.98 -2.10
C GLN A 298 -8.65 17.04 -0.91
N ALA A 299 -9.13 16.78 0.31
CA ALA A 299 -8.27 16.74 1.50
C ALA A 299 -7.23 15.59 1.43
N LEU A 300 -7.61 14.41 0.93
CA LEU A 300 -6.69 13.29 0.74
C LEU A 300 -5.63 13.61 -0.33
N CYS A 301 -6.04 14.21 -1.46
CA CYS A 301 -5.11 14.67 -2.50
C CYS A 301 -4.15 15.74 -1.97
N ALA A 302 -4.63 16.70 -1.18
CA ALA A 302 -3.80 17.76 -0.61
C ALA A 302 -2.74 17.21 0.36
N ALA A 303 -3.08 16.20 1.15
CA ALA A 303 -2.10 15.52 2.01
C ALA A 303 -1.00 14.83 1.17
N GLN A 304 -1.39 14.17 0.08
CA GLN A 304 -0.44 13.50 -0.82
C GLN A 304 0.42 14.50 -1.63
N GLU A 305 -0.15 15.64 -2.00
CA GLU A 305 0.57 16.76 -2.62
C GLU A 305 1.62 17.32 -1.66
N GLY A 306 1.23 17.59 -0.42
CA GLY A 306 2.14 18.00 0.64
C GLY A 306 3.28 17.00 0.85
N ALA A 307 2.99 15.70 0.80
CA ALA A 307 4.02 14.67 0.92
C ALA A 307 5.01 14.70 -0.27
N LEU A 308 4.51 14.80 -1.50
CA LEU A 308 5.37 14.89 -2.69
C LEU A 308 6.26 16.13 -2.67
N LEU A 309 5.73 17.28 -2.23
CA LEU A 309 6.50 18.52 -2.09
C LEU A 309 7.56 18.43 -0.98
N ALA A 310 7.19 17.85 0.17
CA ALA A 310 8.09 17.74 1.32
C ALA A 310 9.24 16.75 1.10
N PHE A 311 9.04 15.76 0.22
CA PHE A 311 10.02 14.70 -0.06
C PHE A 311 10.66 14.79 -1.45
N SER A 312 10.44 15.87 -2.20
CA SER A 312 11.12 16.09 -3.47
C SER A 312 12.59 16.51 -3.27
N PRO A 313 13.50 16.15 -4.20
CA PRO A 313 14.90 16.56 -4.13
C PRO A 313 15.09 18.09 -4.17
N GLU A 314 14.20 18.78 -4.89
CA GLU A 314 14.21 20.24 -5.07
C GLU A 314 13.41 20.97 -3.99
N GLY A 315 12.56 20.24 -3.25
CA GLY A 315 11.73 20.78 -2.20
C GLY A 315 12.56 21.22 -1.02
N THR A 316 12.23 22.39 -0.46
CA THR A 316 12.87 22.93 0.74
C THR A 316 12.56 22.11 2.01
N GLY A 317 11.89 20.95 1.88
CA GLY A 317 11.42 20.11 2.99
C GLY A 317 10.39 20.80 3.87
N GLN A 318 9.60 21.74 3.35
CA GLN A 318 8.63 22.50 4.16
C GLN A 318 7.44 21.65 4.58
N ALA A 319 7.08 21.71 5.87
CA ALA A 319 5.96 20.97 6.45
C ALA A 319 4.60 21.69 6.30
N ASP A 320 4.58 22.96 5.86
CA ASP A 320 3.38 23.82 5.90
C ASP A 320 2.18 23.22 5.13
N ALA A 321 2.42 22.67 3.94
CA ALA A 321 1.38 22.02 3.15
C ALA A 321 0.79 20.80 3.87
N LEU A 322 1.64 19.99 4.52
CA LEU A 322 1.21 18.84 5.32
C LEU A 322 0.45 19.28 6.58
N ILE A 323 0.89 20.35 7.25
CA ILE A 323 0.22 20.92 8.42
C ILE A 323 -1.20 21.38 8.06
N CYS A 324 -1.35 22.13 6.97
CA CYS A 324 -2.65 22.55 6.44
C CYS A 324 -3.52 21.34 6.08
N ALA A 325 -2.96 20.34 5.39
CA ALA A 325 -3.69 19.13 5.03
C ALA A 325 -4.18 18.35 6.26
N ALA A 326 -3.34 18.19 7.28
CA ALA A 326 -3.70 17.50 8.52
C ALA A 326 -4.84 18.21 9.27
N ALA A 327 -4.83 19.55 9.30
CA ALA A 327 -5.89 20.35 9.89
C ALA A 327 -7.23 20.17 9.14
N ASN A 328 -7.18 20.18 7.80
CA ASN A 328 -8.36 19.98 6.96
C ASN A 328 -8.95 18.56 7.13
N LEU A 329 -8.10 17.53 7.17
CA LEU A 329 -8.54 16.15 7.42
C LEU A 329 -9.21 16.02 8.79
N ARG A 330 -8.64 16.63 9.83
CA ARG A 330 -9.21 16.66 11.18
C ARG A 330 -10.58 17.37 11.21
N ALA A 331 -10.72 18.49 10.51
CA ALA A 331 -11.99 19.22 10.42
C ALA A 331 -13.11 18.40 9.75
N LEU A 332 -12.76 17.50 8.83
CA LEU A 332 -13.69 16.56 8.20
C LEU A 332 -13.98 15.30 9.04
N GLY A 333 -13.31 15.13 10.18
CA GLY A 333 -13.42 13.95 11.04
C GLY A 333 -12.59 12.74 10.59
N LEU A 334 -11.65 12.92 9.66
CA LEU A 334 -10.75 11.88 9.13
C LEU A 334 -9.52 11.71 10.04
N GLN A 335 -9.74 11.23 11.27
CA GLN A 335 -8.70 11.19 12.31
C GLN A 335 -7.53 10.26 11.95
N ARG A 336 -7.80 9.18 11.22
CA ARG A 336 -6.79 8.23 10.76
C ARG A 336 -5.83 8.87 9.77
N GLU A 337 -6.37 9.47 8.71
CA GLU A 337 -5.56 10.13 7.68
C GLU A 337 -4.85 11.37 8.24
N ALA A 338 -5.49 12.11 9.17
CA ALA A 338 -4.83 13.19 9.89
C ALA A 338 -3.64 12.69 10.73
N GLY A 339 -3.80 11.58 11.45
CA GLY A 339 -2.72 10.97 12.25
C GLY A 339 -1.57 10.45 11.40
N GLU A 340 -1.85 9.80 10.27
CA GLU A 340 -0.82 9.39 9.30
C GLU A 340 -0.06 10.61 8.75
N THR A 341 -0.77 11.71 8.46
CA THR A 341 -0.15 12.95 7.98
C THR A 341 0.76 13.58 9.06
N GLN A 342 0.40 13.49 10.34
CA GLN A 342 1.27 13.93 11.44
C GLN A 342 2.58 13.14 11.52
N VAL A 343 2.57 11.85 11.20
CA VAL A 343 3.81 11.06 11.10
C VAL A 343 4.71 11.57 9.97
N LEU A 344 4.13 11.96 8.82
CA LEU A 344 4.90 12.57 7.73
C LEU A 344 5.49 13.93 8.13
N ILE A 345 4.74 14.75 8.87
CA ILE A 345 5.24 16.02 9.43
C ILE A 345 6.43 15.77 10.36
N ALA A 346 6.34 14.75 11.23
CA ALA A 346 7.44 14.37 12.11
C ALA A 346 8.68 13.91 11.33
N GLU A 347 8.51 13.12 10.27
CA GLU A 347 9.61 12.68 9.39
C GLU A 347 10.33 13.88 8.75
N VAL A 348 9.58 14.89 8.32
CA VAL A 348 10.14 16.13 7.76
C VAL A 348 10.95 16.91 8.79
N HIS A 349 10.42 17.09 10.00
CA HIS A 349 11.13 17.77 11.08
C HIS A 349 12.41 17.01 11.50
N LEU A 350 12.36 15.68 11.61
CA LEU A 350 13.54 14.86 11.92
C LEU A 350 14.62 14.93 10.82
N ARG A 351 14.24 15.08 9.54
CA ARG A 351 15.22 15.33 8.46
C ARG A 351 15.98 16.63 8.64
N ARG A 352 15.36 17.62 9.29
CA ARG A 352 15.94 18.94 9.59
C ARG A 352 16.64 19.01 10.94
N GLY A 353 16.58 17.96 11.75
CA GLY A 353 17.10 17.95 13.13
C GLY A 353 16.21 18.71 14.13
N GLU A 354 14.95 18.96 13.78
CA GLU A 354 13.98 19.70 14.61
C GLU A 354 13.20 18.73 15.52
N GLU A 355 13.89 18.10 16.48
CA GLU A 355 13.31 17.02 17.30
C GLU A 355 12.08 17.43 18.13
N ASP A 356 12.06 18.66 18.68
CA ASP A 356 10.92 19.15 19.46
C ASP A 356 9.64 19.28 18.63
N LEU A 357 9.77 19.73 17.38
CA LEU A 357 8.64 19.84 16.45
C LEU A 357 8.20 18.45 15.97
N ALA A 358 9.15 17.53 15.76
CA ALA A 358 8.83 16.15 15.47
C ALA A 358 8.06 15.48 16.62
N LEU A 359 8.46 15.70 17.86
CA LEU A 359 7.75 15.21 19.06
C LEU A 359 6.33 15.78 19.12
N GLN A 360 6.14 17.08 18.89
CA GLN A 360 4.80 17.68 18.87
C GLN A 360 3.89 17.05 17.80
N ALA A 361 4.42 16.77 16.61
CA ALA A 361 3.69 16.08 15.55
C ALA A 361 3.33 14.64 15.96
N LEU A 362 4.26 13.90 16.57
CA LEU A 362 4.00 12.54 17.06
C LEU A 362 2.98 12.49 18.20
N LEU A 363 2.95 13.48 19.08
CA LEU A 363 1.91 13.61 20.11
C LEU A 363 0.53 13.82 19.47
N ARG A 364 0.43 14.63 18.42
CA ARG A 364 -0.82 14.78 17.64
C ARG A 364 -1.21 13.51 16.91
N ALA A 365 -0.25 12.71 16.44
CA ALA A 365 -0.53 11.37 15.91
C ALA A 365 -1.06 10.42 16.99
N ALA A 366 -0.52 10.51 18.22
CA ALA A 366 -1.00 9.73 19.36
C ALA A 366 -2.42 10.14 19.79
N GLU A 367 -2.77 11.43 19.75
CA GLU A 367 -4.15 11.90 19.95
C GLU A 367 -5.10 11.25 18.95
N SER A 368 -4.74 11.26 17.66
CA SER A 368 -5.51 10.57 16.62
C SER A 368 -5.64 9.07 16.95
N ARG A 369 -4.56 8.41 17.35
CA ARG A 369 -4.60 6.98 17.74
C ARG A 369 -5.53 6.72 18.93
N ALA A 370 -5.57 7.59 19.93
CA ALA A 370 -6.48 7.45 21.07
C ALA A 370 -7.96 7.51 20.62
N THR A 371 -8.29 8.36 19.64
CA THR A 371 -9.67 8.44 19.10
C THR A 371 -10.09 7.22 18.28
N LEU A 372 -9.13 6.55 17.63
CA LEU A 372 -9.39 5.41 16.76
C LEU A 372 -9.55 4.09 17.53
N GLY A 373 -9.02 4.01 18.75
CA GLY A 373 -8.90 2.74 19.47
C GLY A 373 -7.97 1.77 18.75
N ASP A 374 -8.14 0.47 18.99
CA ASP A 374 -7.31 -0.62 18.43
C ASP A 374 -7.11 -0.54 16.90
N ASN A 375 -6.01 0.07 16.49
CA ASN A 375 -5.71 0.35 15.09
C ASN A 375 -4.18 0.40 14.85
N VAL A 376 -3.72 -0.19 13.75
CA VAL A 376 -2.28 -0.29 13.40
C VAL A 376 -1.85 0.63 12.26
N THR A 377 -2.74 1.47 11.69
CA THR A 377 -2.43 2.29 10.51
C THR A 377 -1.39 3.37 10.76
N ILE A 378 -1.47 4.06 11.89
CA ILE A 378 -0.46 5.05 12.29
C ILE A 378 0.89 4.35 12.54
N ALA A 379 0.89 3.18 13.17
CA ALA A 379 2.09 2.35 13.34
C ALA A 379 2.67 1.88 11.99
N ALA A 380 1.82 1.50 11.03
CA ALA A 380 2.25 1.15 9.68
C ALA A 380 2.91 2.35 8.98
N ARG A 381 2.36 3.56 9.14
CA ARG A 381 2.98 4.79 8.64
C ARG A 381 4.32 5.10 9.32
N ILE A 382 4.45 4.83 10.62
CA ILE A 382 5.72 4.97 11.34
C ILE A 382 6.77 4.03 10.73
N LEU A 383 6.43 2.76 10.45
CA LEU A 383 7.34 1.81 9.78
C LEU A 383 7.78 2.29 8.38
N GLU A 384 6.95 3.05 7.68
CA GLU A 384 7.31 3.65 6.38
C GLU A 384 8.31 4.81 6.50
N CYS A 385 8.34 5.50 7.65
CA CYS A 385 9.13 6.69 7.90
C CYS A 385 10.35 6.34 8.74
N ARG A 386 11.47 5.96 8.09
CA ARG A 386 12.66 5.41 8.75
C ARG A 386 13.16 6.25 9.93
N ARG A 387 13.24 7.58 9.80
CA ARG A 387 13.75 8.43 10.89
C ARG A 387 12.79 8.44 12.06
N VAL A 388 11.49 8.53 11.79
CA VAL A 388 10.47 8.43 12.83
C VAL A 388 10.50 7.06 13.51
N HIS A 389 10.58 5.97 12.74
CA HIS A 389 10.69 4.62 13.28
C HIS A 389 11.90 4.49 14.22
N ASP A 390 13.07 4.91 13.76
CA ASP A 390 14.31 4.81 14.52
C ASP A 390 14.23 5.66 15.79
N TRP A 391 13.69 6.89 15.69
CA TRP A 391 13.46 7.78 16.80
C TRP A 391 12.47 7.19 17.81
N VAL A 392 11.28 6.74 17.38
CA VAL A 392 10.27 6.14 18.26
C VAL A 392 10.78 4.87 18.95
N THR A 393 11.63 4.09 18.29
CA THR A 393 12.16 2.82 18.84
C THR A 393 13.30 3.03 19.84
N HIS A 394 14.20 3.99 19.57
CA HIS A 394 15.43 4.20 20.33
C HIS A 394 15.40 5.42 21.23
N SER A 395 14.38 6.29 21.13
CA SER A 395 14.33 7.52 21.90
C SER A 395 14.26 7.20 23.41
N PRO A 396 15.10 7.86 24.22
CA PRO A 396 15.09 7.74 25.68
C PRO A 396 13.83 8.37 26.31
N VAL A 397 12.97 9.01 25.51
CA VAL A 397 11.68 9.62 25.91
C VAL A 397 10.62 8.53 26.21
N ARG A 398 11.02 7.45 26.90
CA ARG A 398 10.12 6.39 27.36
C ARG A 398 9.18 6.84 28.49
N ASP A 399 9.50 7.94 29.17
CA ASP A 399 8.84 8.35 30.41
C ASP A 399 7.95 9.61 30.33
N VAL A 400 7.83 10.28 29.17
CA VAL A 400 7.27 11.66 29.15
C VAL A 400 5.80 11.77 28.69
N SER A 401 5.23 10.78 27.99
CA SER A 401 3.78 10.80 27.69
C SER A 401 3.20 9.40 27.44
N SER A 402 2.01 9.13 28.00
CA SER A 402 1.26 7.89 27.77
C SER A 402 0.98 7.62 26.28
N GLY A 403 0.79 8.68 25.48
CA GLY A 403 0.47 8.57 24.05
C GLY A 403 1.57 7.95 23.19
N LEU A 404 2.86 8.26 23.44
CA LEU A 404 3.96 7.64 22.68
C LEU A 404 4.12 6.15 23.02
N SER A 405 3.86 5.77 24.27
CA SER A 405 3.89 4.37 24.69
C SER A 405 2.86 3.52 23.93
N GLU A 406 1.67 4.06 23.68
CA GLU A 406 0.64 3.38 22.87
C GLU A 406 1.10 3.18 21.42
N LEU A 407 1.66 4.21 20.79
CA LEU A 407 2.21 4.09 19.43
C LEU A 407 3.35 3.05 19.36
N GLN A 408 4.23 2.99 20.36
CA GLN A 408 5.27 1.96 20.46
C GLN A 408 4.67 0.56 20.65
N GLN A 409 3.59 0.43 21.41
CA GLN A 409 2.90 -0.85 21.58
C GLN A 409 2.25 -1.31 20.27
N ASP A 410 1.59 -0.42 19.54
CA ASP A 410 1.03 -0.74 18.23
C ASP A 410 2.11 -1.10 17.22
N LEU A 411 3.25 -0.40 17.25
CA LEU A 411 4.41 -0.73 16.43
C LEU A 411 4.91 -2.15 16.72
N ARG A 412 5.08 -2.51 18.00
CA ARG A 412 5.45 -3.88 18.40
C ARG A 412 4.41 -4.89 17.93
N ARG A 413 3.12 -4.64 18.19
CA ARG A 413 2.01 -5.50 17.77
C ARG A 413 2.02 -5.71 16.26
N LEU A 414 2.18 -4.64 15.49
CA LEU A 414 2.23 -4.69 14.03
C LEU A 414 3.41 -5.55 13.56
N THR A 415 4.61 -5.31 14.08
CA THR A 415 5.81 -6.11 13.75
C THR A 415 5.63 -7.58 14.08
N THR A 416 5.00 -7.93 15.20
CA THR A 416 4.72 -9.33 15.57
C THR A 416 3.62 -9.96 14.72
N SER A 417 2.62 -9.17 14.30
CA SER A 417 1.50 -9.66 13.48
C SER A 417 1.83 -9.83 12.00
N ARG A 418 2.88 -9.16 11.51
CA ARG A 418 3.38 -9.32 10.14
C ARG A 418 4.13 -10.65 9.99
N PRO A 419 4.03 -11.32 8.84
CA PRO A 419 4.91 -12.44 8.52
C PRO A 419 6.37 -11.99 8.59
N ALA A 420 7.24 -12.83 9.17
CA ALA A 420 8.66 -12.51 9.31
C ALA A 420 9.28 -12.10 7.96
N PRO A 421 10.07 -11.02 7.89
CA PRO A 421 10.65 -10.57 6.62
C PRO A 421 11.61 -11.62 6.06
N LEU A 422 11.69 -11.73 4.75
CA LEU A 422 12.73 -12.51 4.09
C LEU A 422 13.97 -11.62 3.97
N VAL A 423 15.04 -11.98 4.67
CA VAL A 423 16.29 -11.22 4.68
C VAL A 423 17.33 -11.96 3.86
N LEU A 424 17.75 -11.34 2.76
CA LEU A 424 18.83 -11.79 1.90
C LEU A 424 20.08 -10.97 2.21
N THR A 425 21.08 -11.62 2.80
CA THR A 425 22.40 -11.03 3.04
C THR A 425 23.34 -11.49 1.93
N THR A 426 24.14 -10.57 1.40
CA THR A 426 25.08 -10.79 0.30
C THR A 426 26.39 -10.03 0.44
N LEU A 427 26.49 -9.03 1.32
CA LEU A 427 27.72 -8.28 1.58
C LEU A 427 28.55 -8.94 2.68
N GLY A 428 29.80 -9.32 2.37
CA GLY A 428 30.77 -9.94 3.29
C GLY A 428 30.45 -11.37 3.74
N ARG A 429 29.17 -11.71 3.80
CA ARG A 429 28.63 -13.05 3.98
C ARG A 429 27.38 -13.19 3.12
N TYR A 430 27.00 -14.41 2.79
CA TYR A 430 25.72 -14.66 2.14
C TYR A 430 24.85 -15.61 2.93
N GLY A 431 23.54 -15.35 2.91
CA GLY A 431 22.57 -16.15 3.65
C GLY A 431 21.15 -15.68 3.43
N LEU A 432 20.21 -16.56 3.75
CA LEU A 432 18.77 -16.28 3.65
C LEU A 432 18.13 -16.57 5.00
N HIS A 433 17.40 -15.59 5.53
CA HIS A 433 16.76 -15.66 6.84
C HIS A 433 15.28 -15.30 6.76
N LEU A 434 14.48 -15.88 7.64
CA LEU A 434 13.11 -15.46 7.92
C LEU A 434 13.11 -14.76 9.28
N GLY A 435 13.09 -13.42 9.25
CA GLY A 435 13.45 -12.61 10.41
C GLY A 435 14.85 -13.00 10.88
N ASP A 436 14.96 -13.39 12.15
CA ASP A 436 16.24 -13.82 12.74
C ASP A 436 16.55 -15.31 12.50
N THR A 437 15.64 -16.06 11.84
CA THR A 437 15.80 -17.52 11.67
C THR A 437 16.52 -17.85 10.37
N PRO A 438 17.71 -18.47 10.40
CA PRO A 438 18.41 -18.87 9.18
C PRO A 438 17.67 -20.02 8.47
N ILE A 439 17.49 -19.89 7.15
CA ILE A 439 16.88 -20.94 6.32
C ILE A 439 17.98 -21.88 5.85
N LYS A 440 17.88 -23.16 6.25
CA LYS A 440 18.74 -24.20 5.71
C LYS A 440 18.17 -24.69 4.37
N LEU A 441 18.87 -24.39 3.29
CA LEU A 441 18.57 -24.96 1.98
C LEU A 441 19.18 -26.36 1.89
N ASN A 442 18.48 -27.30 1.24
CA ASN A 442 18.92 -28.69 1.14
C ASN A 442 20.32 -28.82 0.48
N VAL A 443 21.05 -29.87 0.88
CA VAL A 443 22.35 -30.24 0.32
C VAL A 443 22.21 -30.42 -1.21
N GLY A 444 22.97 -29.64 -1.99
CA GLY A 444 22.96 -29.66 -3.46
C GLY A 444 22.54 -28.34 -4.11
N LEU A 445 21.91 -27.42 -3.37
CA LEU A 445 21.44 -26.14 -3.90
C LEU A 445 22.45 -24.99 -3.70
N ARG A 446 23.72 -25.22 -4.07
CA ARG A 446 24.84 -24.28 -3.82
C ARG A 446 24.69 -22.90 -4.48
N ARG A 447 24.14 -22.84 -5.70
CA ARG A 447 23.90 -21.60 -6.46
C ARG A 447 22.58 -20.89 -6.13
N THR A 448 21.86 -21.29 -5.08
CA THR A 448 20.54 -20.68 -4.77
C THR A 448 20.63 -19.19 -4.55
N LEU A 449 21.57 -18.77 -3.70
CA LEU A 449 21.67 -17.36 -3.33
C LEU A 449 22.17 -16.53 -4.50
N GLU A 450 23.10 -17.07 -5.29
CA GLU A 450 23.52 -16.49 -6.57
C GLU A 450 22.34 -16.32 -7.54
N LEU A 451 21.50 -17.35 -7.71
CA LEU A 451 20.30 -17.28 -8.56
C LEU A 451 19.30 -16.23 -8.06
N LEU A 452 18.98 -16.23 -6.76
CA LEU A 452 18.01 -15.31 -6.17
C LEU A 452 18.47 -13.86 -6.32
N THR A 453 19.75 -13.60 -6.04
CA THR A 453 20.36 -12.27 -6.16
C THR A 453 20.44 -11.81 -7.61
N TYR A 454 20.82 -12.70 -8.54
CA TYR A 454 20.85 -12.38 -9.96
C TYR A 454 19.46 -11.96 -10.47
N LEU A 455 18.41 -12.71 -10.11
CA LEU A 455 17.03 -12.36 -10.46
C LEU A 455 16.54 -11.08 -9.78
N LEU A 456 16.97 -10.79 -8.56
CA LEU A 456 16.66 -9.51 -7.90
C LEU A 456 17.32 -8.33 -8.59
N GLN A 457 18.57 -8.48 -9.00
CA GLN A 457 19.33 -7.43 -9.67
C GLN A 457 18.80 -7.14 -11.08
N ARG A 458 18.36 -8.18 -11.82
CA ARG A 458 17.98 -8.07 -13.23
C ARG A 458 16.47 -8.04 -13.47
N GLY A 459 15.65 -8.46 -12.51
CA GLY A 459 14.19 -8.56 -12.65
C GLY A 459 13.75 -9.81 -13.42
N GLU A 460 13.27 -9.62 -14.65
CA GLU A 460 12.90 -10.73 -15.54
C GLU A 460 14.11 -11.15 -16.38
N VAL A 461 14.41 -12.46 -16.41
CA VAL A 461 15.61 -12.99 -17.05
C VAL A 461 15.28 -14.20 -17.90
N THR A 462 15.81 -14.27 -19.13
CA THR A 462 15.68 -15.44 -20.01
C THR A 462 16.42 -16.67 -19.45
N LEU A 463 15.96 -17.87 -19.79
CA LEU A 463 16.67 -19.10 -19.43
C LEU A 463 18.13 -19.11 -19.97
N GLU A 464 18.35 -18.56 -21.15
CA GLU A 464 19.67 -18.48 -21.77
C GLU A 464 20.64 -17.64 -20.93
N ASN A 465 20.23 -16.46 -20.48
CA ASN A 465 21.07 -15.61 -19.63
C ASN A 465 21.38 -16.27 -18.29
N LEU A 466 20.42 -17.01 -17.70
CA LEU A 466 20.71 -17.78 -16.49
C LEU A 466 21.75 -18.87 -16.75
N GLN A 467 21.68 -19.55 -17.90
CA GLN A 467 22.65 -20.58 -18.27
C GLN A 467 24.05 -20.02 -18.45
N THR A 468 24.15 -18.83 -19.05
CA THR A 468 25.42 -18.14 -19.29
C THR A 468 26.02 -17.55 -18.01
N ASP A 469 25.24 -16.78 -17.26
CA ASP A 469 25.78 -15.95 -16.17
C ASP A 469 25.83 -16.69 -14.83
N VAL A 470 24.76 -17.41 -14.48
CA VAL A 470 24.61 -18.06 -13.17
C VAL A 470 25.04 -19.53 -13.21
N PHE A 471 24.83 -20.22 -14.33
CA PHE A 471 25.21 -21.63 -14.49
C PHE A 471 26.40 -21.81 -15.43
N GLU A 472 27.30 -20.82 -15.46
CA GLU A 472 28.54 -20.88 -16.22
C GLU A 472 29.27 -22.23 -15.99
N GLY A 473 29.68 -22.86 -17.09
CA GLY A 473 30.34 -24.17 -17.07
C GLY A 473 29.42 -25.39 -16.84
N CYS A 474 28.10 -25.20 -16.67
CA CYS A 474 27.13 -26.29 -16.59
C CYS A 474 26.49 -26.59 -17.96
N THR A 475 26.05 -27.82 -18.17
CA THR A 475 25.27 -28.13 -19.38
C THR A 475 23.86 -27.51 -19.31
N PRO A 476 23.24 -27.15 -20.44
CA PRO A 476 21.89 -26.58 -20.47
C PRO A 476 20.83 -27.46 -19.78
N HIS A 477 21.00 -28.79 -19.86
CA HIS A 477 20.13 -29.75 -19.19
C HIS A 477 20.27 -29.69 -17.67
N ALA A 478 21.50 -29.69 -17.15
CA ALA A 478 21.77 -29.60 -15.71
C ALA A 478 21.23 -28.29 -15.11
N ALA A 479 21.36 -27.17 -15.82
CA ALA A 479 20.80 -25.89 -15.39
C ALA A 479 19.26 -25.93 -15.31
N ARG A 480 18.58 -26.55 -16.29
CA ARG A 480 17.12 -26.72 -16.28
C ARG A 480 16.65 -27.59 -15.12
N ASP A 481 17.34 -28.70 -14.87
CA ASP A 481 17.00 -29.61 -13.78
C ASP A 481 17.18 -28.92 -12.43
N TYR A 482 18.27 -28.17 -12.27
CA TYR A 482 18.51 -27.35 -11.08
C TYR A 482 17.39 -26.34 -10.86
N LEU A 483 17.00 -25.58 -11.89
CA LEU A 483 15.91 -24.60 -11.84
C LEU A 483 14.56 -25.24 -11.52
N HIS A 484 14.30 -26.44 -12.03
CA HIS A 484 13.09 -27.19 -11.71
C HIS A 484 13.06 -27.61 -10.22
N VAL A 485 14.16 -28.19 -9.73
CA VAL A 485 14.28 -28.65 -8.33
C VAL A 485 14.19 -27.47 -7.37
N ILE A 486 14.94 -26.40 -7.63
CA ILE A 486 15.02 -25.26 -6.72
C ILE A 486 13.67 -24.52 -6.60
N ARG A 487 12.91 -24.41 -7.69
CA ARG A 487 11.57 -23.82 -7.66
C ARG A 487 10.64 -24.55 -6.69
N HIS A 488 10.66 -25.89 -6.71
CA HIS A 488 9.85 -26.71 -5.80
C HIS A 488 10.39 -26.74 -4.37
N ALA A 489 11.71 -26.63 -4.20
CA ALA A 489 12.34 -26.57 -2.88
C ALA A 489 12.04 -25.22 -2.18
N LEU A 490 12.24 -24.09 -2.88
CA LEU A 490 12.01 -22.76 -2.32
C LEU A 490 10.54 -22.52 -1.98
N SER A 491 9.61 -22.91 -2.87
CA SER A 491 8.18 -22.76 -2.60
C SER A 491 7.71 -23.57 -1.38
N ARG A 492 8.39 -24.66 -1.05
CA ARG A 492 8.10 -25.50 0.13
C ARG A 492 8.77 -24.99 1.40
N SER A 493 10.04 -24.59 1.31
CA SER A 493 10.84 -24.19 2.48
C SER A 493 10.58 -22.74 2.90
N ILE A 494 10.11 -21.89 1.99
CA ILE A 494 9.98 -20.45 2.20
C ILE A 494 8.59 -20.01 1.71
N PRO A 495 7.57 -20.01 2.58
CA PRO A 495 6.21 -19.63 2.21
C PRO A 495 6.19 -18.23 1.58
N GLY A 496 5.62 -18.11 0.38
CA GLY A 496 5.53 -16.85 -0.36
C GLY A 496 6.72 -16.53 -1.27
N LEU A 497 7.80 -17.33 -1.29
CA LEU A 497 8.88 -17.17 -2.27
C LEU A 497 8.66 -18.08 -3.49
N HIS A 498 8.56 -17.47 -4.66
CA HIS A 498 8.29 -18.19 -5.91
C HIS A 498 9.24 -17.78 -7.03
N LEU A 499 9.57 -18.77 -7.86
CA LEU A 499 10.33 -18.62 -9.10
C LEU A 499 9.45 -19.05 -10.29
N PRO A 500 8.43 -18.25 -10.66
CA PRO A 500 7.63 -18.55 -11.83
C PRO A 500 8.49 -18.63 -13.09
N PHE A 501 8.11 -19.55 -13.99
CA PHE A 501 8.66 -19.64 -15.35
C PHE A 501 7.54 -19.35 -16.34
N ASP A 502 7.67 -18.26 -17.09
CA ASP A 502 6.79 -17.95 -18.21
C ASP A 502 7.23 -18.78 -19.42
N ARG A 503 6.43 -19.78 -19.78
CA ARG A 503 6.72 -20.66 -20.92
C ARG A 503 6.66 -19.95 -22.27
N THR A 504 5.83 -18.91 -22.39
CA THR A 504 5.63 -18.17 -23.63
C THR A 504 6.83 -17.26 -23.90
N ARG A 505 7.32 -16.58 -22.86
CA ARG A 505 8.45 -15.65 -22.95
C ARG A 505 9.81 -16.30 -22.68
N GLY A 506 9.82 -17.51 -22.10
CA GLY A 506 11.04 -18.22 -21.73
C GLY A 506 11.81 -17.55 -20.58
N VAL A 507 11.12 -16.82 -19.70
CA VAL A 507 11.74 -16.02 -18.63
C VAL A 507 11.42 -16.55 -17.24
N TYR A 508 12.38 -16.39 -16.35
CA TYR A 508 12.24 -16.53 -14.91
C TYR A 508 12.19 -15.15 -14.25
N GLN A 509 11.48 -15.08 -13.13
CA GLN A 509 11.45 -13.91 -12.26
C GLN A 509 11.43 -14.38 -10.81
N LEU A 510 12.02 -13.61 -9.90
CA LEU A 510 11.78 -13.81 -8.47
C LEU A 510 10.53 -13.05 -8.02
N LYS A 511 9.58 -13.75 -7.40
CA LYS A 511 8.41 -13.12 -6.78
C LYS A 511 8.34 -13.50 -5.30
N VAL A 512 8.18 -12.49 -4.46
CA VAL A 512 7.89 -12.64 -3.04
C VAL A 512 6.45 -12.18 -2.85
N TYR A 513 5.64 -12.96 -2.14
CA TYR A 513 4.25 -12.64 -1.84
C TYR A 513 4.01 -12.64 -0.35
N GLY A 514 3.33 -11.58 0.12
CA GLY A 514 2.75 -11.53 1.46
C GLY A 514 3.78 -11.39 2.59
N ARG A 515 5.03 -11.04 2.26
CA ARG A 515 6.08 -10.71 3.23
C ARG A 515 7.03 -9.69 2.64
N GLU A 516 7.68 -8.93 3.50
CA GLU A 516 8.71 -7.98 3.09
C GLU A 516 10.00 -8.71 2.70
N LEU A 517 10.71 -8.19 1.69
CA LEU A 517 12.04 -8.63 1.30
C LEU A 517 13.06 -7.54 1.64
N HIS A 518 14.04 -7.88 2.46
CA HIS A 518 15.18 -7.03 2.75
C HIS A 518 16.42 -7.59 2.06
N TRP A 519 17.06 -6.76 1.24
CA TRP A 519 18.32 -7.08 0.58
C TRP A 519 19.35 -6.01 0.89
N ASP A 520 20.45 -6.43 1.51
CA ASP A 520 21.50 -5.53 2.01
C ASP A 520 22.15 -4.66 0.94
N VAL A 521 22.38 -5.17 -0.27
CA VAL A 521 22.90 -4.36 -1.40
C VAL A 521 21.90 -3.28 -1.82
N GLN A 522 20.61 -3.61 -1.88
CA GLN A 522 19.59 -2.62 -2.22
C GLN A 522 19.54 -1.50 -1.16
N GLN A 523 19.65 -1.87 0.12
CA GLN A 523 19.72 -0.90 1.21
C GLN A 523 20.94 0.01 1.09
N LEU A 524 22.12 -0.57 0.86
CA LEU A 524 23.37 0.16 0.64
C LEU A 524 23.23 1.18 -0.51
N GLN A 525 22.70 0.75 -1.66
CA GLN A 525 22.52 1.61 -2.83
C GLN A 525 21.56 2.78 -2.54
N VAL A 526 20.48 2.56 -1.78
CA VAL A 526 19.54 3.62 -1.40
C VAL A 526 20.23 4.66 -0.51
N GLU A 527 21.01 4.22 0.48
CA GLU A 527 21.71 5.12 1.41
C GLU A 527 22.77 5.98 0.70
N LEU A 528 23.51 5.40 -0.25
CA LEU A 528 24.51 6.10 -1.04
C LEU A 528 23.90 7.15 -1.98
N ARG A 529 22.72 6.88 -2.56
CA ARG A 529 22.03 7.83 -3.46
C ARG A 529 21.57 9.11 -2.78
N CYS A 530 21.38 9.10 -1.46
CA CYS A 530 20.97 10.30 -0.73
C CYS A 530 22.06 11.37 -0.69
N LEU A 531 23.34 11.02 -0.93
CA LEU A 531 24.48 11.94 -0.92
C LEU A 531 24.50 12.85 0.33
N THR A 532 24.17 12.28 1.49
CA THR A 532 24.24 12.98 2.78
C THR A 532 25.31 12.35 3.67
N PRO A 533 25.90 13.12 4.60
CA PRO A 533 26.80 12.60 5.62
C PRO A 533 26.23 11.38 6.37
N ALA A 534 24.98 11.49 6.82
CA ALA A 534 24.31 10.42 7.55
C ALA A 534 24.05 9.18 6.69
N GLY A 535 23.69 9.37 5.41
CA GLY A 535 23.50 8.28 4.45
C GLY A 535 24.79 7.52 4.17
N LEU A 536 25.89 8.24 3.92
CA LEU A 536 27.20 7.64 3.70
C LEU A 536 27.68 6.85 4.94
N HIS A 537 27.53 7.41 6.13
CA HIS A 537 27.91 6.74 7.37
C HIS A 537 27.11 5.45 7.61
N GLY A 538 25.80 5.50 7.34
CA GLY A 538 24.95 4.30 7.34
C GLY A 538 25.45 3.24 6.37
N ALA A 539 25.73 3.66 5.13
CA ALA A 539 26.16 2.77 4.07
C ALA A 539 27.50 2.10 4.39
N LEU A 540 28.47 2.87 4.87
CA LEU A 540 29.78 2.35 5.26
C LEU A 540 29.68 1.36 6.43
N ARG A 541 28.78 1.58 7.39
CA ARG A 541 28.51 0.62 8.48
C ARG A 541 27.82 -0.65 7.99
N ALA A 542 26.93 -0.54 7.02
CA ALA A 542 26.20 -1.68 6.45
C ALA A 542 27.08 -2.55 5.53
N TYR A 543 28.10 -1.96 4.90
CA TYR A 543 29.03 -2.67 4.04
C TYR A 543 29.96 -3.59 4.86
N ALA A 544 29.59 -4.87 4.95
CA ALA A 544 30.32 -5.88 5.69
C ALA A 544 31.41 -6.62 4.89
N GLY A 545 31.65 -6.23 3.62
CA GLY A 545 32.63 -6.83 2.73
C GLY A 545 32.10 -7.03 1.31
N PRO A 546 32.84 -7.74 0.44
CA PRO A 546 32.50 -7.87 -0.97
C PRO A 546 31.18 -8.61 -1.20
N PHE A 547 30.51 -8.29 -2.30
CA PHE A 547 29.26 -8.92 -2.72
C PHE A 547 29.47 -10.40 -3.10
N LEU A 548 28.69 -11.30 -2.50
CA LEU A 548 28.74 -12.77 -2.70
C LEU A 548 30.19 -13.32 -2.70
N PRO A 549 30.91 -13.26 -1.57
CA PRO A 549 32.37 -13.48 -1.54
C PRO A 549 32.85 -14.85 -2.02
N GLN A 550 31.99 -15.88 -2.06
CA GLN A 550 32.37 -17.23 -2.51
C GLN A 550 31.87 -17.56 -3.91
N CYS A 551 31.20 -16.62 -4.58
CA CYS A 551 30.84 -16.73 -5.99
C CYS A 551 31.94 -16.10 -6.83
N THR A 552 32.30 -16.75 -7.94
CA THR A 552 33.37 -16.34 -8.85
C THR A 552 32.88 -16.11 -10.28
N SER A 553 31.56 -16.07 -10.47
CA SER A 553 30.91 -15.82 -11.76
C SER A 553 31.16 -14.38 -12.21
N GLY A 554 31.37 -14.17 -13.53
CA GLY A 554 31.78 -12.87 -14.07
C GLY A 554 30.85 -11.72 -13.68
N TRP A 555 29.53 -11.94 -13.68
CA TRP A 555 28.55 -10.93 -13.30
C TRP A 555 28.68 -10.48 -11.83
N VAL A 556 29.16 -11.35 -10.94
CA VAL A 556 29.37 -11.02 -9.52
C VAL A 556 30.54 -10.03 -9.40
N GLU A 557 31.62 -10.23 -10.16
CA GLU A 557 32.75 -9.30 -10.21
C GLU A 557 32.35 -7.94 -10.78
N ASP A 558 31.50 -7.92 -11.81
CA ASP A 558 30.94 -6.68 -12.35
C ASP A 558 30.16 -5.90 -11.28
N VAL A 559 29.32 -6.59 -10.50
CA VAL A 559 28.55 -5.97 -9.43
C VAL A 559 29.45 -5.49 -8.28
N ARG A 560 30.50 -6.24 -7.91
CA ARG A 560 31.50 -5.78 -6.92
C ARG A 560 32.14 -4.47 -7.36
N THR A 561 32.64 -4.44 -8.60
CA THR A 561 33.26 -3.26 -9.20
C THR A 561 32.30 -2.06 -9.22
N GLN A 562 31.04 -2.28 -9.57
CA GLN A 562 30.00 -1.24 -9.56
C GLN A 562 29.73 -0.70 -8.15
N LEU A 563 29.66 -1.58 -7.14
CA LEU A 563 29.42 -1.18 -5.75
C LEU A 563 30.61 -0.40 -5.19
N ASP A 564 31.84 -0.84 -5.45
CA ASP A 564 33.04 -0.12 -5.05
C ASP A 564 33.10 1.27 -5.68
N TRP A 565 32.82 1.36 -6.98
CA TRP A 565 32.74 2.65 -7.66
C TRP A 565 31.66 3.56 -7.07
N LEU A 566 30.48 3.02 -6.75
CA LEU A 566 29.38 3.78 -6.14
C LEU A 566 29.75 4.31 -4.75
N ILE A 567 30.38 3.48 -3.91
CA ILE A 567 30.84 3.87 -2.57
C ILE A 567 31.87 5.00 -2.69
N LEU A 568 32.88 4.82 -3.54
CA LEU A 568 33.93 5.80 -3.79
C LEU A 568 33.36 7.14 -4.26
N GLN A 569 32.57 7.14 -5.33
CA GLN A 569 32.01 8.35 -5.92
C GLN A 569 31.10 9.10 -4.94
N SER A 570 30.27 8.36 -4.20
CA SER A 570 29.38 8.96 -3.20
C SER A 570 30.17 9.54 -2.03
N GLY A 571 31.20 8.82 -1.59
CA GLY A 571 32.11 9.23 -0.53
C GLY A 571 32.87 10.52 -0.85
N GLU A 572 33.51 10.58 -2.02
CA GLU A 572 34.22 11.78 -2.51
C GLU A 572 33.28 12.99 -2.60
N ARG A 573 32.06 12.79 -3.14
CA ARG A 573 31.10 13.88 -3.31
C ARG A 573 30.62 14.44 -1.97
N VAL A 574 30.34 13.58 -1.00
CA VAL A 574 29.93 14.01 0.35
C VAL A 574 31.09 14.71 1.06
N ALA A 575 32.32 14.19 0.96
CA ALA A 575 33.50 14.83 1.54
C ALA A 575 33.75 16.23 0.93
N GLN A 576 33.64 16.36 -0.40
CA GLN A 576 33.79 17.65 -1.07
C GLN A 576 32.70 18.66 -0.64
N GLN A 577 31.46 18.21 -0.52
CA GLN A 577 30.36 19.06 -0.01
C GLN A 577 30.63 19.55 1.41
N MET A 578 31.13 18.68 2.29
CA MET A 578 31.53 19.05 3.65
C MET A 578 32.66 20.06 3.66
N MET A 579 33.70 19.85 2.83
CA MET A 579 34.82 20.80 2.71
C MET A 579 34.35 22.17 2.23
N ASN A 580 33.49 22.22 1.21
CA ASN A 580 32.92 23.46 0.69
C ASN A 580 32.01 24.16 1.73
N GLY A 581 31.36 23.39 2.61
CA GLY A 581 30.54 23.89 3.71
C GLY A 581 31.34 24.25 4.98
N GLY A 582 32.68 24.14 4.98
CA GLY A 582 33.54 24.43 6.13
C GLY A 582 33.61 23.32 7.18
N ALA A 583 32.98 22.17 6.97
CA ALA A 583 33.03 21.00 7.85
C ALA A 583 34.27 20.10 7.56
N CYS A 584 35.45 20.72 7.46
CA CYS A 584 36.68 20.06 6.99
C CYS A 584 37.13 18.87 7.87
N ARG A 585 36.93 18.94 9.19
CA ARG A 585 37.22 17.82 10.10
C ARG A 585 36.40 16.57 9.77
N GLN A 586 35.10 16.73 9.56
CA GLN A 586 34.21 15.61 9.25
C GLN A 586 34.53 15.02 7.86
N ALA A 587 34.89 15.89 6.91
CA ALA A 587 35.36 15.44 5.60
C ALA A 587 36.64 14.58 5.72
N ALA A 588 37.59 15.00 6.57
CA ALA A 588 38.81 14.23 6.83
C ALA A 588 38.51 12.85 7.43
N ASP A 589 37.56 12.74 8.36
CA ASP A 589 37.18 11.45 8.95
C ASP A 589 36.56 10.51 7.90
N VAL A 590 35.67 11.02 7.04
CA VAL A 590 35.11 10.26 5.91
C VAL A 590 36.19 9.78 4.95
N LEU A 591 37.13 10.67 4.58
CA LEU A 591 38.21 10.34 3.65
C LEU A 591 39.17 9.30 4.23
N ARG A 592 39.44 9.32 5.54
CA ARG A 592 40.21 8.26 6.21
C ARG A 592 39.51 6.90 6.14
N ASP A 593 38.21 6.86 6.36
CA ASP A 593 37.42 5.62 6.25
C ASP A 593 37.43 5.07 4.82
N LEU A 594 37.38 5.94 3.81
CA LEU A 594 37.50 5.54 2.40
C LEU A 594 38.92 5.05 2.08
N ILE A 595 39.97 5.75 2.51
CA ILE A 595 41.37 5.34 2.31
C ILE A 595 41.66 4.00 3.00
N HIS A 596 41.05 3.74 4.15
CA HIS A 596 41.22 2.45 4.81
C HIS A 596 40.71 1.28 3.94
N ARG A 597 39.71 1.52 3.09
CA ARG A 597 39.09 0.52 2.21
C ARG A 597 39.72 0.48 0.83
N TYR A 598 40.06 1.64 0.30
CA TYR A 598 40.59 1.84 -1.06
C TYR A 598 41.94 2.59 -0.98
N PRO A 599 42.95 2.01 -0.32
CA PRO A 599 44.23 2.69 -0.08
C PRO A 599 45.01 3.01 -1.36
N GLU A 600 44.70 2.35 -2.47
CA GLU A 600 45.30 2.54 -3.79
C GLU A 600 44.84 3.80 -4.53
N ILE A 601 43.76 4.45 -4.09
CA ILE A 601 43.17 5.59 -4.80
C ILE A 601 43.83 6.90 -4.36
N ALA A 602 44.77 7.39 -5.19
CA ALA A 602 45.56 8.60 -4.90
C ALA A 602 44.72 9.87 -4.63
N THR A 603 43.60 10.05 -5.33
CA THR A 603 42.73 11.25 -5.20
C THR A 603 42.13 11.39 -3.80
N LEU A 604 41.86 10.28 -3.11
CA LEU A 604 41.37 10.28 -1.74
C LEU A 604 42.42 10.85 -0.78
N HIS A 605 43.67 10.44 -0.95
CA HIS A 605 44.79 10.91 -0.14
C HIS A 605 45.03 12.41 -0.33
N GLU A 606 45.00 12.89 -1.56
CA GLU A 606 45.11 14.32 -1.88
C GLU A 606 43.98 15.13 -1.21
N SER A 607 42.75 14.64 -1.32
CA SER A 607 41.58 15.27 -0.70
C SER A 607 41.69 15.29 0.83
N LEU A 608 42.21 14.23 1.44
CA LEU A 608 42.42 14.16 2.90
C LEU A 608 43.43 15.21 3.36
N VAL A 609 44.55 15.34 2.65
CA VAL A 609 45.57 16.36 2.96
C VAL A 609 45.00 17.77 2.83
N GLN A 610 44.16 18.03 1.82
CA GLN A 610 43.47 19.32 1.66
C GLN A 610 42.49 19.58 2.81
N ALA A 611 41.70 18.59 3.21
CA ALA A 611 40.77 18.70 4.33
C ALA A 611 41.50 18.99 5.65
N VAL A 612 42.60 18.27 5.93
CA VAL A 612 43.42 18.48 7.13
C VAL A 612 44.11 19.85 7.11
N ARG A 613 44.58 20.31 5.95
CA ARG A 613 45.14 21.67 5.79
C ARG A 613 44.11 22.73 6.15
N ALA A 614 42.87 22.58 5.66
CA ALA A 614 41.80 23.52 5.91
C ALA A 614 41.32 23.53 7.38
N ASP A 615 41.37 22.38 8.07
CA ASP A 615 40.95 22.23 9.47
C ASP A 615 42.04 22.63 10.48
N GLN A 616 43.29 22.19 10.25
CA GLN A 616 44.37 22.20 11.25
C GLN A 616 45.64 22.94 10.80
N GLY A 617 45.69 23.42 9.55
CA GLY A 617 46.82 24.17 9.00
C GLY A 617 47.95 23.31 8.40
N GLU A 618 48.99 23.99 7.93
CA GLU A 618 50.01 23.40 7.04
C GLU A 618 50.87 22.32 7.70
N ALA A 619 51.19 22.47 8.99
CA ALA A 619 52.05 21.51 9.70
C ALA A 619 51.38 20.12 9.84
N SER A 620 50.07 20.10 10.16
CA SER A 620 49.30 18.85 10.24
C SER A 620 49.10 18.22 8.86
N ALA A 621 48.92 19.04 7.82
CA ALA A 621 48.78 18.56 6.44
C ALA A 621 50.07 17.87 5.94
N ALA A 622 51.25 18.40 6.30
CA ALA A 622 52.54 17.77 5.95
C ALA A 622 52.70 16.38 6.60
N LEU A 623 52.33 16.26 7.88
CA LEU A 623 52.35 14.97 8.60
C LEU A 623 51.36 13.97 8.00
N GLU A 624 50.15 14.42 7.66
CA GLU A 624 49.15 13.54 7.03
C GLU A 624 49.58 13.13 5.61
N ALA A 625 50.22 14.02 4.85
CA ALA A 625 50.77 13.68 3.53
C ALA A 625 51.87 12.60 3.59
N GLU A 626 52.71 12.61 4.62
CA GLU A 626 53.68 11.52 4.86
C GLU A 626 52.97 10.19 5.16
N ARG A 627 51.92 10.20 5.99
CA ARG A 627 51.12 9.00 6.31
C ARG A 627 50.41 8.46 5.07
N CYS A 628 49.73 9.31 4.32
CA CYS A 628 49.07 8.97 3.07
C CYS A 628 50.03 8.32 2.08
N ARG A 629 51.22 8.90 1.89
CA ARG A 629 52.26 8.34 1.01
C ARG A 629 52.70 6.95 1.46
N ALA A 630 52.89 6.73 2.76
CA ALA A 630 53.27 5.42 3.29
C ALA A 630 52.17 4.37 3.07
N ILE A 631 50.90 4.74 3.24
CA ILE A 631 49.75 3.85 3.00
C ILE A 631 49.64 3.51 1.50
N LEU A 632 49.70 4.52 0.63
CA LEU A 632 49.58 4.35 -0.81
C LEU A 632 50.69 3.47 -1.38
N ASN A 633 51.95 3.73 -1.00
CA ASN A 633 53.09 2.91 -1.43
C ASN A 633 52.92 1.45 -1.01
N ARG A 634 52.49 1.20 0.23
CA ARG A 634 52.26 -0.17 0.72
C ARG A 634 51.15 -0.88 -0.04
N ALA A 635 50.09 -0.17 -0.43
CA ALA A 635 49.00 -0.74 -1.20
C ALA A 635 49.41 -1.08 -2.63
N LEU A 636 50.18 -0.19 -3.28
CA LEU A 636 50.69 -0.40 -4.63
C LEU A 636 51.73 -1.53 -4.71
N ASP A 637 52.60 -1.66 -3.71
CA ASP A 637 53.60 -2.75 -3.64
C ASP A 637 52.94 -4.13 -3.49
N LEU A 638 51.75 -4.21 -2.89
CA LEU A 638 50.97 -5.45 -2.75
C LEU A 638 50.26 -5.86 -4.06
N HIS A 639 50.20 -4.99 -5.07
CA HIS A 639 49.52 -5.23 -6.36
C HIS A 639 50.48 -5.51 -7.53
N ILE A 640 51.80 -5.52 -7.31
CA ILE A 640 52.77 -5.99 -8.30
C ILE A 640 52.72 -7.53 -8.29
N PRO A 641 52.29 -8.22 -9.37
CA PRO A 641 52.45 -9.66 -9.45
C PRO A 641 53.95 -9.93 -9.43
N LEU A 642 54.41 -10.80 -8.53
CA LEU A 642 55.72 -11.43 -8.67
C LEU A 642 55.69 -12.24 -9.97
N ASP A 643 56.09 -11.59 -11.05
CA ASP A 643 56.27 -12.24 -12.34
C ASP A 643 57.34 -13.32 -12.17
N GLN A 644 57.06 -14.44 -12.82
CA GLN A 644 57.66 -15.74 -12.60
C GLN A 644 59.19 -15.71 -12.59
N ASP A 645 59.75 -16.49 -11.66
CA ASP A 645 61.14 -16.92 -11.63
C ASP A 645 61.65 -17.26 -13.03
N GLN A 646 62.44 -16.36 -13.61
CA GLN A 646 63.54 -16.77 -14.48
C GLN A 646 64.66 -17.29 -13.59
N LYS A 647 64.69 -18.60 -13.36
CA LYS A 647 65.90 -19.44 -13.46
C LYS A 647 65.58 -20.93 -13.41
#